data_AF-A0A3B6MRH5-F1
#
_entry.id   AF-A0A3B6MRH5-F1
#
_cell.length_a   1.000
_cell.length_b   1.000
_cell.length_c   1.000
_cell.angle_alpha   90.00
_cell.angle_beta   90.00
_cell.angle_gamma   90.00
#
_symmetry.space_group_name_H-M   'P 1'
#
loop_
_entity.id
_entity.type
_entity.pdbx_description
1 polymer ?
#
loop_
_entity_poly.entity_id
_entity_poly.type
_entity_poly.pdbx_seq_one_letter_code
_entity_poly.pdbx_strand_id
1 'polypeptide(L)'
;MGKHSAETGTSMLLHGDLDIQIVEAKCLPNMDLMTERIRKCFTGYGACRSNCGNSNPKPDVRKIITSDPYVSVCLSGATVAQTRVINNSENPKWDEHFYVQVAHSVSRLEFHVKDDDIFGAELIGVASVPVDQITEGDIVSGWFPISGHYSNPKISPELNLSIQYKPFDQNPLYKDGVGASGTENIGVPNAYFPLRKGGRVSLYQDAHIPDDFRPNIEIEGGRTYEQNKCWEEICHAIAEAHHLIYLIGWSLYHPINLLRESTKPLPDGVPRTIGEILKSKVQEGVRVIVLLWDDKTSHDKFLLKTDGLMHTHDEEARKFFRHSGVHCVLAPRYASNKMSIFKQQVVGTLFTHHQKCVIVDTQATGNNRKITAFLGGLDLCDGRYDTPEHRLFKDLTTVFKDDFHNPTFPVNKSDGPRQPWHDLHCKIEGPAAYDILTNFEQRWKKSAKWKVSVRRAVSWHHDTLVKINRMSWIVSPSADEQNAHVCEENDPENWHVQIFRSIDSGSVKGFPKDVQEAESQNLVCAKNLQIDKSIHNAYVKAIRSAQHFIYIENQYFIGSSYYWSSHKGAGAENLIPIELAIKIARKIAAREPFAAYIIIPMWPEGANHVHDVQDYRRRSPKGRVGRCPSTGLPELLLPW
;
A
#
# COMPACT_ATOMS: atom_id res chain seq x y z
N MET A 1 -26.54 -19.58 -21.64
CA MET A 1 -27.57 -19.91 -20.62
C MET A 1 -27.53 -21.40 -20.36
N GLY A 2 -26.77 -21.82 -19.35
CA GLY A 2 -26.73 -23.19 -18.85
C GLY A 2 -27.08 -23.15 -17.36
N LYS A 3 -28.07 -23.95 -16.96
CA LYS A 3 -28.52 -24.05 -15.57
C LYS A 3 -27.39 -24.67 -14.74
N HIS A 4 -26.76 -23.89 -13.86
CA HIS A 4 -25.95 -24.44 -12.78
C HIS A 4 -26.89 -25.15 -11.80
N SER A 5 -26.61 -26.43 -11.54
CA SER A 5 -27.19 -27.17 -10.43
C SER A 5 -26.84 -26.45 -9.12
N ALA A 6 -27.85 -25.86 -8.49
CA ALA A 6 -27.75 -25.32 -7.15
C ALA A 6 -27.65 -26.50 -6.17
N GLU A 7 -26.42 -26.95 -5.88
CA GLU A 7 -26.17 -27.82 -4.75
C GLU A 7 -26.25 -27.01 -3.46
N THR A 8 -27.15 -27.47 -2.60
CA THR A 8 -27.56 -26.96 -1.30
C THR A 8 -26.45 -27.14 -0.26
N GLY A 9 -25.47 -26.24 -0.23
CA GLY A 9 -24.55 -26.11 0.90
C GLY A 9 -24.98 -24.98 1.83
N THR A 10 -25.01 -25.21 3.14
CA THR A 10 -25.24 -24.16 4.14
C THR A 10 -24.10 -23.15 4.05
N SER A 11 -24.41 -21.90 3.72
CA SER A 11 -23.42 -20.81 3.68
C SER A 11 -23.05 -20.38 5.09
N MET A 12 -21.75 -20.24 5.38
CA MET A 12 -21.23 -19.81 6.68
C MET A 12 -20.30 -18.61 6.52
N LEU A 13 -20.35 -17.70 7.50
CA LEU A 13 -19.40 -16.59 7.60
C LEU A 13 -18.07 -17.09 8.19
N LEU A 14 -17.04 -17.20 7.34
CA LEU A 14 -15.66 -17.36 7.79
C LEU A 14 -15.09 -16.00 8.19
N HIS A 15 -15.14 -15.71 9.49
CA HIS A 15 -14.52 -14.53 10.08
C HIS A 15 -13.41 -14.91 11.05
N GLY A 16 -12.17 -14.67 10.64
CA GLY A 16 -10.98 -15.15 11.36
C GLY A 16 -9.79 -15.23 10.44
N ASP A 17 -8.96 -16.24 10.66
CA ASP A 17 -7.71 -16.46 9.94
C ASP A 17 -7.67 -17.88 9.35
N LEU A 18 -7.28 -18.01 8.09
CA LEU A 18 -7.01 -19.28 7.42
C LEU A 18 -5.50 -19.48 7.31
N ASP A 19 -5.04 -20.63 7.78
CA ASP A 19 -3.71 -21.17 7.52
C ASP A 19 -3.84 -22.20 6.39
N ILE A 20 -3.16 -21.96 5.26
CA ILE A 20 -3.29 -22.75 4.04
C ILE A 20 -1.90 -23.14 3.56
N GLN A 21 -1.65 -24.43 3.39
CA GLN A 21 -0.49 -24.96 2.67
C GLN A 21 -0.94 -25.58 1.34
N ILE A 22 -0.35 -25.11 0.25
CA ILE A 22 -0.56 -25.66 -1.09
C ILE A 22 0.71 -26.42 -1.47
N VAL A 23 0.65 -27.75 -1.41
CA VAL A 23 1.84 -28.60 -1.53
C VAL A 23 2.17 -28.86 -2.99
N GLU A 24 1.29 -29.58 -3.69
CA GLU A 24 1.52 -30.04 -5.06
C GLU A 24 0.22 -30.43 -5.76
N ALA A 25 0.25 -30.49 -7.09
CA ALA A 25 -0.79 -31.12 -7.90
C ALA A 25 -0.18 -32.23 -8.75
N LYS A 26 -1.01 -33.17 -9.18
CA LYS A 26 -0.60 -34.23 -10.10
C LYS A 26 -1.61 -34.43 -11.23
N CYS A 27 -1.12 -34.96 -12.34
CA CYS A 27 -1.92 -35.30 -13.51
C CYS A 27 -2.70 -34.11 -14.09
N LEU A 28 -2.14 -32.90 -14.08
CA LEU A 28 -2.76 -31.75 -14.74
C LEU A 28 -2.76 -31.94 -16.27
N PRO A 29 -3.83 -31.55 -16.99
CA PRO A 29 -3.85 -31.58 -18.44
C PRO A 29 -2.89 -30.53 -19.03
N ASN A 30 -2.31 -30.84 -20.19
CA ASN A 30 -1.54 -29.87 -20.97
C ASN A 30 -2.48 -28.95 -21.76
N MET A 31 -2.52 -27.67 -21.38
CA MET A 31 -3.35 -26.65 -22.03
C MET A 31 -2.64 -25.93 -23.19
N ASP A 32 -1.31 -25.83 -23.19
CA ASP A 32 -0.54 -25.13 -24.24
C ASP A 32 -0.73 -25.71 -25.65
N LEU A 33 -0.99 -27.03 -25.75
CA LEU A 33 -1.29 -27.68 -27.02
C LEU A 33 -2.63 -27.22 -27.63
N MET A 34 -3.58 -26.76 -26.82
CA MET A 34 -4.87 -26.24 -27.26
C MET A 34 -4.73 -24.80 -27.78
N THR A 35 -3.99 -23.95 -27.05
CA THR A 35 -3.65 -22.58 -27.45
C THR A 35 -2.85 -22.55 -28.76
N GLU A 36 -1.89 -23.46 -28.94
CA GLU A 36 -1.14 -23.65 -30.20
C GLU A 36 -2.04 -24.02 -31.39
N ARG A 37 -3.08 -24.85 -31.18
CA ARG A 37 -4.04 -25.23 -32.24
C ARG A 37 -4.91 -24.05 -32.66
N ILE A 38 -5.39 -23.25 -31.71
CA ILE A 38 -6.16 -22.04 -31.98
C ILE A 38 -5.30 -21.01 -32.71
N ARG A 39 -4.04 -20.80 -32.27
CA ARG A 39 -3.08 -19.92 -32.94
C ARG A 39 -2.88 -20.27 -34.42
N LYS A 40 -2.78 -21.56 -34.77
CA LYS A 40 -2.64 -22.04 -36.15
C LYS A 40 -3.88 -21.78 -37.01
N CYS A 41 -5.07 -21.73 -36.42
CA CYS A 41 -6.31 -21.39 -37.13
C CYS A 41 -6.41 -19.89 -37.46
N PHE A 42 -5.88 -19.00 -36.62
CA PHE A 42 -5.93 -17.55 -36.84
C PHE A 42 -4.82 -17.01 -37.75
N THR A 43 -3.69 -17.71 -37.88
CA THR A 43 -2.62 -17.36 -38.85
C THR A 43 -2.90 -17.87 -40.27
N GLY A 44 -4.04 -18.52 -40.51
CA GLY A 44 -4.39 -19.17 -41.78
C GLY A 44 -4.94 -18.26 -42.89
N TYR A 45 -5.11 -16.95 -42.65
CA TYR A 45 -5.56 -15.99 -43.67
C TYR A 45 -4.63 -14.78 -43.71
N GLY A 46 -3.56 -14.87 -44.50
CA GLY A 46 -2.76 -13.69 -44.86
C GLY A 46 -1.34 -13.99 -45.30
N ALA A 47 -1.07 -13.69 -46.58
CA ALA A 47 0.23 -13.50 -47.24
C ALA A 47 0.95 -14.74 -47.82
N CYS A 48 0.93 -14.75 -49.15
CA CYS A 48 1.69 -15.59 -50.06
C CYS A 48 3.21 -15.35 -49.97
N ARG A 49 3.94 -16.47 -49.98
CA ARG A 49 5.29 -16.75 -50.52
C ARG A 49 6.21 -15.58 -50.89
N SER A 50 7.40 -15.61 -50.28
CA SER A 50 8.68 -15.49 -51.01
C SER A 50 9.74 -16.40 -50.38
N ASN A 51 10.24 -17.35 -51.18
CA ASN A 51 11.39 -18.21 -50.88
C ASN A 51 12.67 -17.37 -50.71
N CYS A 52 13.54 -17.79 -49.78
CA CYS A 52 14.99 -18.01 -50.01
C CYS A 52 15.71 -18.32 -48.69
N GLY A 53 16.46 -19.43 -48.64
CA GLY A 53 17.52 -19.64 -47.65
C GLY A 53 17.56 -21.04 -47.01
N ASN A 54 18.20 -21.99 -47.69
CA ASN A 54 18.61 -23.28 -47.14
C ASN A 54 19.47 -23.09 -45.88
N SER A 55 18.98 -23.54 -44.73
CA SER A 55 19.82 -23.87 -43.59
C SER A 55 19.33 -25.18 -42.99
N ASN A 56 20.29 -26.10 -42.78
CA ASN A 56 20.07 -27.45 -42.25
C ASN A 56 19.26 -27.40 -40.94
N PRO A 57 18.21 -28.22 -40.77
CA PRO A 57 17.54 -28.33 -39.49
C PRO A 57 18.47 -29.07 -38.53
N LYS A 58 19.04 -28.37 -37.56
CA LYS A 58 19.52 -29.02 -36.33
C LYS A 58 18.31 -29.75 -35.70
N PRO A 59 18.49 -30.92 -35.09
CA PRO A 59 17.40 -31.57 -34.37
C PRO A 59 17.05 -30.66 -33.20
N ASP A 60 15.95 -29.92 -33.35
CA ASP A 60 15.36 -29.13 -32.29
C ASP A 60 14.97 -30.15 -31.21
N VAL A 61 15.66 -30.13 -30.08
CA VAL A 61 15.20 -30.82 -28.88
C VAL A 61 13.83 -30.20 -28.62
N ARG A 62 12.75 -30.92 -28.98
CA ARG A 62 11.38 -30.51 -28.69
C ARG A 62 11.33 -30.26 -27.18
N LYS A 63 11.47 -29.00 -26.76
CA LYS A 63 10.99 -28.57 -25.45
C LYS A 63 9.52 -28.94 -25.48
N ILE A 64 9.15 -29.94 -24.70
CA ILE A 64 7.75 -30.26 -24.49
C ILE A 64 7.21 -29.05 -23.73
N ILE A 65 6.49 -28.20 -24.45
CA ILE A 65 5.78 -27.07 -23.88
C ILE A 65 4.53 -27.65 -23.23
N THR A 66 4.41 -27.49 -21.92
CA THR A 66 3.26 -27.92 -21.12
C THR A 66 2.86 -26.77 -20.22
N SER A 67 1.67 -26.87 -19.63
CA SER A 67 1.11 -25.85 -18.76
C SER A 67 2.09 -25.30 -17.73
N ASP A 68 1.93 -24.01 -17.44
CA ASP A 68 2.59 -23.19 -16.44
C ASP A 68 1.63 -22.96 -15.24
N PRO A 69 1.34 -23.98 -14.40
CA PRO A 69 0.26 -23.91 -13.44
C PRO A 69 0.56 -23.03 -12.20
N TYR A 70 -0.52 -22.44 -11.67
CA TYR A 70 -0.60 -21.83 -10.36
C TYR A 70 -2.00 -22.02 -9.75
N VAL A 71 -2.12 -21.82 -8.44
CA VAL A 71 -3.39 -21.94 -7.71
C VAL A 71 -3.86 -20.58 -7.21
N SER A 72 -5.14 -20.29 -7.41
CA SER A 72 -5.86 -19.16 -6.84
C SER A 72 -6.81 -19.66 -5.76
N VAL A 73 -6.67 -19.18 -4.52
CA VAL A 73 -7.66 -19.42 -3.46
C VAL A 73 -8.74 -18.36 -3.56
N CYS A 74 -9.98 -18.78 -3.74
CA CYS A 74 -11.13 -17.91 -3.99
C CYS A 74 -12.21 -18.09 -2.91
N LEU A 75 -12.67 -16.99 -2.31
CA LEU A 75 -13.78 -16.95 -1.35
C LEU A 75 -14.81 -15.92 -1.79
N SER A 76 -16.07 -16.34 -1.92
CA SER A 76 -17.17 -15.46 -2.39
C SER A 76 -16.86 -14.74 -3.71
N GLY A 77 -16.04 -15.34 -4.58
CA GLY A 77 -15.57 -14.76 -5.83
C GLY A 77 -14.36 -13.81 -5.73
N ALA A 78 -13.88 -13.49 -4.53
CA ALA A 78 -12.66 -12.71 -4.30
C ALA A 78 -11.43 -13.62 -4.23
N THR A 79 -10.30 -13.19 -4.80
CA THR A 79 -9.04 -13.94 -4.72
C THR A 79 -8.28 -13.55 -3.45
N VAL A 80 -8.10 -14.49 -2.51
CA VAL A 80 -7.50 -14.19 -1.21
C VAL A 80 -6.02 -14.61 -1.09
N ALA A 81 -5.58 -15.56 -1.91
CA ALA A 81 -4.19 -15.98 -2.04
C ALA A 81 -3.90 -16.55 -3.44
N GLN A 82 -2.64 -16.50 -3.87
CA GLN A 82 -2.19 -17.09 -5.13
C GLN A 82 -0.77 -17.65 -5.01
N THR A 83 -0.53 -18.85 -5.52
CA THR A 83 0.83 -19.42 -5.55
C THR A 83 1.70 -18.78 -6.62
N ARG A 84 3.00 -19.11 -6.62
CA ARG A 84 3.84 -18.90 -7.79
C ARG A 84 3.42 -19.73 -8.99
N VAL A 85 3.87 -19.28 -10.15
CA VAL A 85 3.74 -20.00 -11.41
C VAL A 85 4.91 -20.98 -11.50
N ILE A 86 4.62 -22.25 -11.73
CA ILE A 86 5.64 -23.27 -12.01
C ILE A 86 5.61 -23.56 -13.49
N ASN A 87 6.72 -23.31 -14.17
CA ASN A 87 6.75 -23.42 -15.61
C ASN A 87 6.81 -24.89 -16.05
N ASN A 88 6.04 -25.24 -17.09
CA ASN A 88 6.14 -26.47 -17.85
C ASN A 88 6.08 -27.73 -16.98
N SER A 89 5.02 -27.81 -16.17
CA SER A 89 4.80 -28.95 -15.28
C SER A 89 3.34 -29.38 -15.19
N GLU A 90 3.09 -30.64 -15.50
CA GLU A 90 1.80 -31.31 -15.23
C GLU A 90 1.69 -31.83 -13.79
N ASN A 91 2.81 -31.83 -13.04
CA ASN A 91 2.89 -32.27 -11.65
C ASN A 91 3.64 -31.21 -10.80
N PRO A 92 3.09 -29.99 -10.68
CA PRO A 92 3.76 -28.88 -10.00
C PRO A 92 3.84 -29.11 -8.48
N LYS A 93 4.99 -28.75 -7.89
CA LYS A 93 5.18 -28.69 -6.42
C LYS A 93 5.49 -27.26 -5.99
N TRP A 94 4.51 -26.62 -5.36
CA TRP A 94 4.61 -25.23 -4.88
C TRP A 94 5.24 -25.18 -3.50
N ASP A 95 4.73 -25.98 -2.56
CA ASP A 95 5.13 -25.95 -1.15
C ASP A 95 5.12 -24.51 -0.59
N GLU A 96 3.98 -23.85 -0.75
CA GLU A 96 3.76 -22.45 -0.33
C GLU A 96 2.75 -22.36 0.79
N HIS A 97 3.00 -21.44 1.72
CA HIS A 97 2.22 -21.24 2.93
C HIS A 97 1.56 -19.86 2.94
N PHE A 98 0.27 -19.83 3.26
CA PHE A 98 -0.51 -18.59 3.30
C PHE A 98 -1.23 -18.45 4.63
N TYR A 99 -0.98 -17.32 5.29
CA TYR A 99 -1.79 -16.84 6.41
C TYR A 99 -2.73 -15.75 5.91
N VAL A 100 -4.03 -16.04 5.88
CA VAL A 100 -5.05 -15.22 5.21
C VAL A 100 -6.13 -14.79 6.19
N GLN A 101 -6.24 -13.50 6.44
CA GLN A 101 -7.39 -12.93 7.16
C GLN A 101 -8.64 -13.03 6.27
N VAL A 102 -9.74 -13.53 6.82
CA VAL A 102 -10.99 -13.74 6.09
C VAL A 102 -12.20 -13.16 6.82
N ALA A 103 -13.16 -12.66 6.03
CA ALA A 103 -14.46 -12.15 6.46
C ALA A 103 -15.54 -12.47 5.41
N HIS A 104 -15.60 -13.72 4.94
CA HIS A 104 -16.33 -14.11 3.73
C HIS A 104 -17.44 -15.12 4.04
N SER A 105 -18.63 -14.92 3.47
CA SER A 105 -19.73 -15.88 3.52
C SER A 105 -19.60 -16.87 2.36
N VAL A 106 -19.29 -18.12 2.68
CA VAL A 106 -19.01 -19.18 1.70
C VAL A 106 -19.65 -20.50 2.12
N SER A 107 -20.00 -21.33 1.14
CA SER A 107 -20.34 -22.75 1.36
C SER A 107 -19.15 -23.69 1.17
N ARG A 108 -18.10 -23.21 0.47
CA ARG A 108 -16.89 -23.97 0.13
C ARG A 108 -15.70 -23.04 -0.08
N LEU A 109 -14.50 -23.54 0.21
CA LEU A 109 -13.24 -22.96 -0.20
C LEU A 109 -12.91 -23.47 -1.59
N GLU A 110 -12.69 -22.57 -2.54
CA GLU A 110 -12.39 -22.94 -3.92
C GLU A 110 -10.92 -22.68 -4.25
N PHE A 111 -10.24 -23.71 -4.75
CA PHE A 111 -8.86 -23.68 -5.21
C PHE A 111 -8.85 -23.80 -6.72
N HIS A 112 -8.76 -22.66 -7.40
CA HIS A 112 -8.78 -22.57 -8.85
C HIS A 112 -7.38 -22.82 -9.39
N VAL A 113 -7.16 -23.99 -9.99
CA VAL A 113 -5.91 -24.33 -10.68
C VAL A 113 -5.97 -23.73 -12.08
N LYS A 114 -4.99 -22.90 -12.42
CA LYS A 114 -4.96 -22.11 -13.64
C LYS A 114 -3.62 -22.25 -14.34
N ASP A 115 -3.62 -22.07 -15.65
CA ASP A 115 -2.44 -21.96 -16.48
C ASP A 115 -2.09 -20.48 -16.72
N ASP A 116 -0.82 -20.07 -16.58
CA ASP A 116 -0.40 -18.67 -16.78
C ASP A 116 0.14 -18.42 -18.19
N ASP A 117 -0.79 -18.28 -19.13
CA ASP A 117 -0.47 -18.03 -20.54
C ASP A 117 -0.14 -16.56 -20.85
N ILE A 118 0.65 -16.32 -21.91
CA ILE A 118 1.05 -14.96 -22.37
C ILE A 118 -0.17 -14.07 -22.64
N PHE A 119 -1.29 -14.66 -23.10
CA PHE A 119 -2.52 -13.96 -23.45
C PHE A 119 -3.55 -13.88 -22.33
N GLY A 120 -3.22 -14.37 -21.13
CA GLY A 120 -4.10 -14.38 -19.96
C GLY A 120 -4.28 -15.78 -19.41
N ALA A 121 -4.61 -15.86 -18.12
CA ALA A 121 -4.67 -17.15 -17.45
C ALA A 121 -5.92 -17.96 -17.85
N GLU A 122 -5.74 -19.24 -18.14
CA GLU A 122 -6.81 -20.20 -18.45
C GLU A 122 -7.13 -21.07 -17.22
N LEU A 123 -8.39 -21.43 -17.01
CA LEU A 123 -8.79 -22.29 -15.88
C LEU A 123 -8.62 -23.77 -16.25
N ILE A 124 -7.80 -24.49 -15.49
CA ILE A 124 -7.62 -25.95 -15.62
C ILE A 124 -8.76 -26.68 -14.89
N GLY A 125 -9.10 -26.22 -13.68
CA GLY A 125 -10.19 -26.77 -12.88
C GLY A 125 -10.19 -26.24 -11.45
N VAL A 126 -11.12 -26.74 -10.64
CA VAL A 126 -11.36 -26.27 -9.27
C VAL A 126 -11.38 -27.45 -8.31
N ALA A 127 -10.51 -27.44 -7.32
CA ALA A 127 -10.67 -28.28 -6.12
C ALA A 127 -11.50 -27.49 -5.09
N SER A 128 -12.43 -28.16 -4.40
CA SER A 128 -13.33 -27.52 -3.44
C SER A 128 -13.34 -28.25 -2.11
N VAL A 129 -13.26 -27.50 -1.02
CA VAL A 129 -13.38 -28.02 0.35
C VAL A 129 -14.64 -27.42 0.99
N PRO A 130 -15.65 -28.22 1.35
CA PRO A 130 -16.84 -27.75 2.06
C PRO A 130 -16.49 -27.03 3.37
N VAL A 131 -17.22 -25.94 3.67
CA VAL A 131 -16.89 -25.08 4.82
C VAL A 131 -17.12 -25.76 6.17
N ASP A 132 -18.08 -26.67 6.25
CA ASP A 132 -18.39 -27.47 7.44
C ASP A 132 -17.23 -28.36 7.88
N GLN A 133 -16.41 -28.83 6.94
CA GLN A 133 -15.24 -29.67 7.23
C GLN A 133 -14.10 -28.90 7.93
N ILE A 134 -14.00 -27.58 7.74
CA ILE A 134 -12.89 -26.79 8.29
C ILE A 134 -13.26 -26.00 9.56
N THR A 135 -14.55 -25.96 9.92
CA THR A 135 -15.04 -25.13 11.04
C THR A 135 -14.84 -25.74 12.42
N GLU A 136 -14.41 -27.00 12.50
CA GLU A 136 -14.12 -27.71 13.75
C GLU A 136 -12.74 -27.33 14.35
N GLY A 137 -11.94 -26.51 13.64
CA GLY A 137 -10.60 -26.06 14.08
C GLY A 137 -9.47 -27.08 13.81
N ASP A 138 -9.85 -28.29 13.43
CA ASP A 138 -8.94 -29.36 13.01
C ASP A 138 -8.27 -29.04 11.67
N ILE A 139 -7.10 -29.66 11.48
CA ILE A 139 -6.35 -29.57 10.23
C ILE A 139 -7.00 -30.51 9.21
N VAL A 140 -7.50 -29.93 8.12
CA VAL A 140 -8.00 -30.68 6.95
C VAL A 140 -6.86 -30.79 5.94
N SER A 141 -6.33 -32.00 5.76
CA SER A 141 -5.22 -32.25 4.83
C SER A 141 -5.42 -33.50 4.00
N GLY A 142 -4.99 -33.45 2.73
CA GLY A 142 -5.04 -34.59 1.83
C GLY A 142 -5.09 -34.19 0.36
N TRP A 143 -5.37 -35.19 -0.48
CA TRP A 143 -5.58 -35.02 -1.91
C TRP A 143 -7.04 -34.74 -2.21
N PHE A 144 -7.30 -33.65 -2.92
CA PHE A 144 -8.62 -33.21 -3.33
C PHE A 144 -8.76 -33.29 -4.85
N PRO A 145 -9.82 -33.89 -5.39
CA PRO A 145 -10.02 -33.96 -6.83
C PRO A 145 -10.24 -32.57 -7.43
N ILE A 146 -9.60 -32.31 -8.56
CA ILE A 146 -9.78 -31.07 -9.32
C ILE A 146 -10.91 -31.33 -10.33
N SER A 147 -12.00 -30.57 -10.21
CA SER A 147 -13.14 -30.63 -11.13
C SER A 147 -12.94 -29.69 -12.31
N GLY A 148 -13.02 -30.18 -13.54
CA GLY A 148 -12.83 -29.40 -14.75
C GLY A 148 -13.37 -30.12 -15.99
N HIS A 149 -13.36 -29.43 -17.13
CA HIS A 149 -13.76 -30.01 -18.41
C HIS A 149 -12.57 -30.69 -19.08
N TYR A 150 -12.35 -31.96 -18.76
CA TYR A 150 -11.26 -32.76 -19.33
C TYR A 150 -11.71 -33.51 -20.57
N SER A 151 -10.97 -33.35 -21.68
CA SER A 151 -11.24 -34.06 -22.94
C SER A 151 -10.94 -35.57 -22.86
N ASN A 152 -10.16 -36.00 -21.86
CA ASN A 152 -9.79 -37.39 -21.65
C ASN A 152 -10.24 -37.87 -20.25
N PRO A 153 -11.21 -38.81 -20.16
CA PRO A 153 -11.74 -39.30 -18.89
C PRO A 153 -10.75 -40.16 -18.08
N LYS A 154 -9.55 -40.44 -18.59
CA LYS A 154 -8.48 -41.15 -17.85
C LYS A 154 -7.60 -40.23 -16.99
N ILE A 155 -7.72 -38.92 -17.16
CA ILE A 155 -6.95 -37.95 -16.37
C ILE A 155 -7.78 -37.61 -15.13
N SER A 156 -7.23 -37.90 -13.95
CA SER A 156 -7.83 -37.56 -12.65
C SER A 156 -6.90 -36.59 -11.93
N PRO A 157 -6.99 -35.29 -12.22
CA PRO A 157 -6.13 -34.30 -11.60
C PRO A 157 -6.52 -34.13 -10.13
N GLU A 158 -5.53 -34.07 -9.25
CA GLU A 158 -5.72 -33.90 -7.80
C GLU A 158 -4.76 -32.84 -7.26
N LEU A 159 -5.18 -32.15 -6.19
CA LEU A 159 -4.44 -31.11 -5.50
C LEU A 159 -4.23 -31.52 -4.04
N ASN A 160 -2.98 -31.50 -3.58
CA ASN A 160 -2.61 -31.79 -2.20
C ASN A 160 -2.57 -30.51 -1.36
N LEU A 161 -3.41 -30.44 -0.33
CA LEU A 161 -3.63 -29.25 0.50
C LEU A 161 -3.55 -29.58 1.99
N SER A 162 -3.27 -28.56 2.79
CA SER A 162 -3.52 -28.53 4.24
C SER A 162 -4.19 -27.20 4.59
N ILE A 163 -5.27 -27.24 5.37
CA ILE A 163 -6.08 -26.07 5.71
C ILE A 163 -6.42 -26.14 7.20
N GLN A 164 -6.22 -25.04 7.90
CA GLN A 164 -6.74 -24.84 9.25
C GLN A 164 -7.44 -23.48 9.34
N TYR A 165 -8.64 -23.46 9.92
CA TYR A 165 -9.37 -22.23 10.19
C TYR A 165 -9.31 -21.91 11.68
N LYS A 166 -8.93 -20.67 11.99
CA LYS A 166 -8.95 -20.12 13.34
C LYS A 166 -10.00 -19.01 13.44
N PRO A 167 -11.13 -19.25 14.12
CA PRO A 167 -12.12 -18.22 14.38
C PRO A 167 -11.53 -17.01 15.11
N PHE A 168 -11.99 -15.81 14.77
CA PHE A 168 -11.41 -14.58 15.32
C PHE A 168 -11.53 -14.49 16.86
N ASP A 169 -12.61 -15.02 17.46
CA ASP A 169 -12.90 -14.98 18.90
C ASP A 169 -12.02 -15.92 19.71
N GLN A 170 -11.53 -16.98 19.06
CA GLN A 170 -10.56 -17.91 19.64
C GLN A 170 -9.12 -17.40 19.51
N ASN A 171 -8.87 -16.37 18.70
CA ASN A 171 -7.53 -15.83 18.51
C ASN A 171 -7.17 -14.82 19.63
N PRO A 172 -6.19 -15.15 20.52
CA PRO A 172 -5.80 -14.25 21.61
C PRO A 172 -5.28 -12.89 21.12
N LEU A 173 -4.81 -12.82 19.87
CA LEU A 173 -4.32 -11.59 19.23
C LEU A 173 -5.32 -10.42 19.27
N TYR A 174 -6.63 -10.71 19.37
CA TYR A 174 -7.69 -9.71 19.29
C TYR A 174 -8.45 -9.49 20.61
N LYS A 175 -8.13 -10.22 21.69
CA LYS A 175 -8.94 -10.25 22.92
C LYS A 175 -8.79 -9.00 23.79
N ASP A 176 -7.56 -8.53 23.99
CA ASP A 176 -7.26 -7.60 25.08
C ASP A 176 -7.30 -6.11 24.68
N GLY A 177 -7.54 -5.81 23.41
CA GLY A 177 -7.55 -4.44 22.89
C GLY A 177 -6.41 -4.13 21.93
N VAL A 178 -6.42 -2.93 21.36
CA VAL A 178 -5.32 -2.45 20.50
C VAL A 178 -4.09 -2.22 21.38
N GLY A 179 -2.95 -2.80 21.00
CA GLY A 179 -1.70 -2.67 21.76
C GLY A 179 -1.59 -3.61 22.96
N ALA A 180 -2.69 -4.26 23.38
CA ALA A 180 -2.67 -5.28 24.43
C ALA A 180 -2.45 -6.66 23.81
N SER A 181 -1.27 -7.22 24.02
CA SER A 181 -0.94 -8.60 23.63
C SER A 181 -0.22 -9.29 24.80
N GLY A 182 -0.88 -9.41 25.95
CA GLY A 182 -0.28 -10.00 27.15
C GLY A 182 1.05 -9.35 27.56
N THR A 183 1.97 -10.14 28.13
CA THR A 183 3.26 -9.68 28.68
C THR A 183 4.31 -9.28 27.64
N GLU A 184 4.07 -9.47 26.33
CA GLU A 184 5.12 -9.35 25.30
C GLU A 184 4.88 -8.30 24.20
N ASN A 185 3.72 -7.62 24.14
CA ASN A 185 3.44 -6.55 23.15
C ASN A 185 3.99 -6.85 21.74
N ILE A 186 3.54 -7.93 21.12
CA ILE A 186 4.11 -8.47 19.86
C ILE A 186 3.83 -7.64 18.58
N GLY A 187 3.09 -6.53 18.66
CA GLY A 187 2.72 -5.72 17.49
C GLY A 187 1.74 -6.42 16.53
N VAL A 188 1.73 -5.99 15.27
CA VAL A 188 1.02 -6.65 14.16
C VAL A 188 1.89 -7.80 13.65
N PRO A 189 1.41 -9.05 13.68
CA PRO A 189 2.16 -10.19 13.19
C PRO A 189 2.24 -10.15 11.66
N ASN A 190 3.21 -10.88 11.10
CA ASN A 190 3.38 -11.03 9.65
C ASN A 190 3.51 -9.67 8.92
N ALA A 191 4.23 -8.73 9.53
CA ALA A 191 4.62 -7.47 8.91
C ALA A 191 6.12 -7.50 8.57
N TYR A 192 6.50 -6.82 7.49
CA TYR A 192 7.89 -6.77 7.03
C TYR A 192 8.83 -6.10 8.05
N PHE A 193 8.37 -5.01 8.66
CA PHE A 193 9.09 -4.35 9.75
C PHE A 193 8.52 -4.77 11.10
N PRO A 194 9.39 -5.09 12.08
CA PRO A 194 8.96 -5.47 13.42
C PRO A 194 8.48 -4.25 14.21
N LEU A 195 7.81 -4.50 15.34
CA LEU A 195 7.56 -3.46 16.34
C LEU A 195 8.90 -3.01 16.95
N ARG A 196 9.11 -1.69 17.03
CA ARG A 196 10.28 -1.06 17.65
C ARG A 196 9.88 -0.39 18.95
N LYS A 197 10.73 -0.51 19.98
CA LYS A 197 10.52 0.16 21.27
C LYS A 197 11.42 1.39 21.42
N GLY A 198 11.26 2.15 22.51
CA GLY A 198 12.08 3.32 22.82
C GLY A 198 11.94 4.45 21.81
N GLY A 199 10.79 4.54 21.13
CA GLY A 199 10.51 5.55 20.11
C GLY A 199 9.78 6.75 20.67
N ARG A 200 9.66 7.79 19.84
CA ARG A 200 8.80 8.95 20.09
C ARG A 200 8.01 9.30 18.85
N VAL A 201 6.74 9.62 19.03
CA VAL A 201 5.85 10.08 17.95
C VAL A 201 5.29 11.45 18.28
N SER A 202 5.44 12.40 17.35
CA SER A 202 4.70 13.66 17.39
C SER A 202 3.61 13.61 16.32
N LEU A 203 2.37 13.81 16.73
CA LEU A 203 1.22 13.85 15.83
C LEU A 203 0.95 15.28 15.40
N TYR A 204 0.61 15.45 14.13
CA TYR A 204 0.27 16.73 13.53
C TYR A 204 -1.14 16.71 12.96
N GLN A 205 -1.92 17.72 13.33
CA GLN A 205 -3.16 18.12 12.67
C GLN A 205 -2.81 19.26 11.71
N ASP A 206 -3.16 19.08 10.43
CA ASP A 206 -2.86 20.02 9.35
C ASP A 206 -1.37 20.34 9.18
N ALA A 207 -1.08 21.26 8.26
CA ALA A 207 0.30 21.72 8.02
C ALA A 207 0.79 22.66 9.13
N HIS A 208 -0.11 23.41 9.76
CA HIS A 208 0.23 24.41 10.77
C HIS A 208 -0.88 24.60 11.80
N ILE A 209 -0.50 24.94 13.02
CA ILE A 209 -1.41 25.26 14.12
C ILE A 209 -1.08 26.68 14.63
N PRO A 210 -2.04 27.62 14.63
CA PRO A 210 -1.88 28.94 15.23
C PRO A 210 -1.59 28.89 16.74
N ASP A 211 -0.89 29.90 17.28
CA ASP A 211 -0.53 29.91 18.71
C ASP A 211 -1.71 30.11 19.66
N ASP A 212 -2.75 30.79 19.20
CA ASP A 212 -4.00 30.98 19.94
C ASP A 212 -4.90 29.75 19.90
N PHE A 213 -4.60 28.78 19.02
CA PHE A 213 -5.27 27.48 19.02
C PHE A 213 -4.70 26.61 20.16
N ARG A 214 -5.40 26.65 21.30
CA ARG A 214 -5.07 25.91 22.52
C ARG A 214 -6.30 25.18 23.03
N PRO A 215 -6.56 23.94 22.56
CA PRO A 215 -7.63 23.17 23.13
C PRO A 215 -7.26 22.81 24.57
N ASN A 216 -8.10 23.20 25.54
CA ASN A 216 -7.92 22.86 26.96
C ASN A 216 -8.27 21.38 27.20
N ILE A 217 -7.41 20.48 26.71
CA ILE A 217 -7.55 19.04 26.85
C ILE A 217 -6.53 18.58 27.89
N GLU A 218 -7.02 18.16 29.05
CA GLU A 218 -6.20 17.55 30.09
C GLU A 218 -5.82 16.11 29.71
N ILE A 219 -4.54 15.77 29.89
CA ILE A 219 -3.98 14.44 29.70
C ILE A 219 -3.40 13.93 31.03
N GLU A 220 -3.00 12.66 31.06
CA GLU A 220 -2.46 12.03 32.27
C GLU A 220 -1.30 12.82 32.90
N GLY A 221 -1.30 12.85 34.24
CA GLY A 221 -0.33 13.60 35.04
C GLY A 221 -0.67 15.09 35.18
N GLY A 222 -1.90 15.51 34.89
CA GLY A 222 -2.35 16.90 35.02
C GLY A 222 -1.73 17.84 33.98
N ARG A 223 -1.24 17.28 32.87
CA ARG A 223 -0.65 18.03 31.76
C ARG A 223 -1.76 18.47 30.80
N THR A 224 -1.49 19.49 30.00
CA THR A 224 -2.38 19.90 28.91
C THR A 224 -1.81 19.40 27.59
N TYR A 225 -2.67 18.90 26.71
CA TYR A 225 -2.27 18.49 25.37
C TYR A 225 -1.75 19.69 24.57
N GLU A 226 -0.54 19.57 24.04
CA GLU A 226 0.08 20.57 23.18
C GLU A 226 0.15 20.09 21.74
N GLN A 227 -0.29 20.92 20.81
CA GLN A 227 -0.24 20.63 19.39
C GLN A 227 1.09 21.11 18.78
N ASN A 228 1.64 20.28 17.90
CA ASN A 228 2.88 20.58 17.19
C ASN A 228 2.59 21.17 15.79
N LYS A 229 3.58 21.87 15.20
CA LYS A 229 3.44 22.58 13.92
C LYS A 229 4.19 21.86 12.80
N CYS A 230 3.49 21.07 11.99
CA CYS A 230 4.08 20.14 11.02
C CYS A 230 5.12 20.76 10.08
N TRP A 231 4.71 21.71 9.24
CA TRP A 231 5.59 22.31 8.23
C TRP A 231 6.66 23.19 8.84
N GLU A 232 6.42 23.76 10.02
CA GLU A 232 7.43 24.49 10.79
C GLU A 232 8.55 23.55 11.23
N GLU A 233 8.21 22.43 11.86
CA GLU A 233 9.20 21.43 12.28
C GLU A 233 9.93 20.77 11.11
N ILE A 234 9.23 20.46 10.01
CA ILE A 234 9.88 19.94 8.79
C ILE A 234 10.89 20.96 8.25
N CYS A 235 10.52 22.25 8.20
CA CYS A 235 11.39 23.29 7.69
C CYS A 235 12.66 23.45 8.53
N HIS A 236 12.51 23.52 9.86
CA HIS A 236 13.66 23.58 10.78
C HIS A 236 14.53 22.33 10.70
N ALA A 237 13.93 21.14 10.66
CA ALA A 237 14.69 19.90 10.59
C ALA A 237 15.50 19.77 9.28
N ILE A 238 14.98 20.28 8.16
CA ILE A 238 15.72 20.37 6.89
C ILE A 238 16.84 21.41 6.97
N ALA A 239 16.56 22.60 7.52
CA ALA A 239 17.55 23.67 7.65
C ALA A 239 18.73 23.26 8.56
N GLU A 240 18.45 22.49 9.62
CA GLU A 240 19.42 22.03 10.62
C GLU A 240 20.09 20.70 10.27
N ALA A 241 19.73 20.04 9.16
CA ALA A 241 20.33 18.77 8.75
C ALA A 241 21.82 18.95 8.40
N HIS A 242 22.67 18.00 8.79
CA HIS A 242 24.12 18.08 8.57
C HIS A 242 24.64 17.03 7.58
N HIS A 243 23.91 15.94 7.34
CA HIS A 243 24.42 14.81 6.57
C HIS A 243 23.50 14.37 5.45
N LEU A 244 22.19 14.26 5.70
CA LEU A 244 21.24 13.78 4.71
C LEU A 244 19.87 14.47 4.82
N ILE A 245 19.27 14.68 3.64
CA ILE A 245 17.87 15.06 3.48
C ILE A 245 17.30 14.18 2.36
N TYR A 246 16.46 13.21 2.73
CA TYR A 246 15.81 12.29 1.80
C TYR A 246 14.32 12.56 1.76
N LEU A 247 13.82 12.89 0.57
CA LEU A 247 12.44 13.27 0.34
C LEU A 247 11.76 12.26 -0.58
N ILE A 248 10.56 11.81 -0.19
CA ILE A 248 9.63 11.06 -1.03
C ILE A 248 8.35 11.88 -1.15
N GLY A 249 7.87 12.08 -2.36
CA GLY A 249 6.57 12.72 -2.59
C GLY A 249 5.84 12.06 -3.74
N TRP A 250 4.51 12.13 -3.68
CA TRP A 250 3.68 11.98 -4.89
C TRP A 250 3.86 13.21 -5.78
N SER A 251 4.00 14.39 -5.17
CA SER A 251 4.36 15.64 -5.85
C SER A 251 5.26 16.51 -4.95
N LEU A 252 6.00 17.44 -5.54
CA LEU A 252 6.79 18.46 -4.85
C LEU A 252 6.69 19.77 -5.61
N TYR A 253 6.14 20.81 -4.98
CA TYR A 253 6.11 22.14 -5.58
C TYR A 253 7.23 22.99 -4.97
N HIS A 254 8.35 23.08 -5.70
CA HIS A 254 9.58 23.73 -5.22
C HIS A 254 9.44 25.20 -4.77
N PRO A 255 8.48 26.02 -5.26
CA PRO A 255 8.31 27.40 -4.80
C PRO A 255 7.61 27.56 -3.46
N ILE A 256 7.02 26.52 -2.86
CA ILE A 256 6.28 26.70 -1.61
C ILE A 256 7.17 27.21 -0.48
N ASN A 257 6.60 28.11 0.33
CA ASN A 257 7.15 28.49 1.61
C ASN A 257 6.45 27.68 2.72
N LEU A 258 7.24 26.94 3.50
CA LEU A 258 6.76 26.14 4.62
C LEU A 258 6.40 27.01 5.85
N LEU A 259 6.99 28.20 5.96
CA LEU A 259 6.83 29.12 7.09
C LEU A 259 6.06 30.37 6.66
N ARG A 260 4.73 30.33 6.76
CA ARG A 260 3.87 31.47 6.38
C ARG A 260 3.44 32.30 7.56
N GLU A 261 3.02 31.64 8.64
CA GLU A 261 2.58 32.25 9.89
C GLU A 261 3.47 31.82 11.07
N SER A 262 4.75 31.55 10.79
CA SER A 262 5.70 31.02 11.77
C SER A 262 6.04 32.02 12.86
N THR A 263 6.12 31.50 14.08
CA THR A 263 6.59 32.21 15.28
C THR A 263 8.10 32.08 15.48
N LYS A 264 8.74 31.17 14.73
CA LYS A 264 10.19 30.93 14.72
C LYS A 264 10.72 31.16 13.31
N PRO A 265 11.18 32.39 13.00
CA PRO A 265 11.76 32.66 11.69
C PRO A 265 13.07 31.88 11.52
N LEU A 266 13.37 31.47 10.29
CA LEU A 266 14.69 30.95 9.94
C LEU A 266 15.76 32.05 10.12
N PRO A 267 17.02 31.67 10.39
CA PRO A 267 18.14 32.61 10.42
C PRO A 267 18.25 33.42 9.13
N ASP A 268 18.78 34.63 9.25
CA ASP A 268 19.04 35.50 8.09
C ASP A 268 19.96 34.81 7.08
N GLY A 269 19.59 34.89 5.80
CA GLY A 269 20.32 34.26 4.69
C GLY A 269 19.81 32.87 4.29
N VAL A 270 18.98 32.21 5.10
CA VAL A 270 18.33 30.96 4.69
C VAL A 270 17.21 31.29 3.68
N PRO A 271 17.18 30.63 2.49
CA PRO A 271 16.11 30.84 1.52
C PRO A 271 14.73 30.51 2.09
N ARG A 272 13.68 31.11 1.53
CA ARG A 272 12.30 30.91 2.01
C ARG A 272 11.58 29.72 1.36
N THR A 273 11.90 29.42 0.11
CA THR A 273 11.23 28.33 -0.63
C THR A 273 11.93 27.00 -0.38
N ILE A 274 11.15 25.91 -0.30
CA ILE A 274 11.72 24.58 -0.06
C ILE A 274 12.76 24.20 -1.11
N GLY A 275 12.54 24.58 -2.37
CA GLY A 275 13.47 24.32 -3.46
C GLY A 275 14.84 24.96 -3.23
N GLU A 276 14.88 26.23 -2.84
CA GLU A 276 16.14 26.94 -2.62
C GLU A 276 16.81 26.53 -1.31
N ILE A 277 16.05 26.18 -0.26
CA ILE A 277 16.61 25.59 0.96
C ILE A 277 17.38 24.30 0.61
N LEU A 278 16.77 23.40 -0.16
CA LEU A 278 17.41 22.13 -0.55
C LEU A 278 18.69 22.34 -1.37
N LYS A 279 18.73 23.36 -2.24
CA LYS A 279 19.96 23.72 -2.97
C LYS A 279 21.03 24.28 -2.04
N SER A 280 20.68 25.13 -1.08
CA SER A 280 21.61 25.64 -0.05
C SER A 280 22.25 24.50 0.73
N LYS A 281 21.45 23.53 1.19
CA LYS A 281 21.96 22.40 1.97
C LYS A 281 22.97 21.56 1.20
N VAL A 282 22.84 21.43 -0.13
CA VAL A 282 23.86 20.78 -0.95
C VAL A 282 25.18 21.56 -0.96
N GLN A 283 25.13 22.89 -0.99
CA GLN A 283 26.32 23.75 -0.93
C GLN A 283 27.04 23.64 0.43
N GLU A 284 26.29 23.36 1.49
CA GLU A 284 26.80 23.07 2.83
C GLU A 284 27.36 21.64 2.98
N GLY A 285 27.28 20.82 1.91
CA GLY A 285 27.80 19.45 1.89
C GLY A 285 26.78 18.37 2.30
N VAL A 286 25.52 18.73 2.54
CA VAL A 286 24.46 17.77 2.90
C VAL A 286 24.03 16.96 1.68
N ARG A 287 23.86 15.64 1.85
CA ARG A 287 23.35 14.78 0.78
C ARG A 287 21.84 14.93 0.64
N VAL A 288 21.40 15.65 -0.39
CA VAL A 288 19.98 15.81 -0.71
C VAL A 288 19.54 14.85 -1.82
N ILE A 289 18.53 14.03 -1.54
CA ILE A 289 17.93 13.10 -2.51
C ILE A 289 16.42 13.28 -2.51
N VAL A 290 15.84 13.45 -3.69
CA VAL A 290 14.39 13.62 -3.88
C VAL A 290 13.88 12.53 -4.81
N LEU A 291 12.93 11.74 -4.33
CA LEU A 291 12.28 10.65 -5.06
C LEU A 291 10.80 10.98 -5.27
N LEU A 292 10.46 11.50 -6.45
CA LEU A 292 9.10 11.84 -6.82
C LEU A 292 8.46 10.71 -7.63
N TRP A 293 7.13 10.61 -7.62
CA TRP A 293 6.44 9.80 -8.62
C TRP A 293 6.64 10.42 -10.01
N ASP A 294 6.72 9.57 -11.05
CA ASP A 294 6.77 9.97 -12.46
C ASP A 294 5.36 9.87 -13.06
N ASP A 295 4.68 11.00 -13.22
CA ASP A 295 3.42 11.06 -13.96
C ASP A 295 3.73 10.93 -15.46
N LYS A 296 3.59 9.72 -15.98
CA LYS A 296 3.86 9.43 -17.40
C LYS A 296 2.93 10.18 -18.36
N THR A 297 1.85 10.78 -17.89
CA THR A 297 0.98 11.62 -18.71
C THR A 297 1.44 13.08 -18.77
N SER A 298 2.32 13.48 -17.85
CA SER A 298 3.01 14.77 -17.85
C SER A 298 4.20 14.72 -18.79
N HIS A 299 4.20 15.50 -19.86
CA HIS A 299 5.31 15.56 -20.80
C HIS A 299 5.65 17.01 -21.13
N ASP A 300 6.94 17.33 -21.03
CA ASP A 300 7.51 18.58 -21.52
C ASP A 300 8.70 18.27 -22.43
N LYS A 301 8.36 17.65 -23.59
CA LYS A 301 9.29 17.37 -24.69
C LYS A 301 8.85 18.15 -25.92
N PHE A 302 9.80 18.83 -26.56
CA PHE A 302 9.64 19.47 -27.88
C PHE A 302 8.43 20.42 -27.97
N LEU A 303 8.46 21.53 -27.22
CA LEU A 303 7.52 22.67 -27.34
C LEU A 303 6.03 22.37 -27.08
N LEU A 304 5.67 21.13 -26.73
CA LEU A 304 4.35 20.72 -26.27
C LEU A 304 4.42 20.44 -24.77
N LYS A 305 3.86 21.35 -23.97
CA LYS A 305 3.53 21.09 -22.56
C LYS A 305 2.18 20.39 -22.54
N THR A 306 2.15 19.13 -22.14
CA THR A 306 0.90 18.49 -21.72
C THR A 306 0.88 18.48 -20.20
N ASP A 307 -0.05 19.23 -19.60
CA ASP A 307 -0.33 19.11 -18.18
C ASP A 307 -0.72 17.66 -17.89
N GLY A 308 -0.04 17.04 -16.93
CA GLY A 308 -0.32 15.66 -16.52
C GLY A 308 -1.76 15.54 -16.03
N LEU A 309 -2.38 14.38 -16.29
CA LEU A 309 -3.78 14.10 -15.94
C LEU A 309 -4.02 14.19 -14.42
N MET A 310 -2.94 14.09 -13.63
CA MET A 310 -2.96 14.04 -12.18
C MET A 310 -2.42 15.32 -11.52
N HIS A 311 -2.15 16.38 -12.30
CA HIS A 311 -1.72 17.70 -11.79
C HIS A 311 -0.52 17.66 -10.81
N THR A 312 0.50 16.84 -11.09
CA THR A 312 1.75 16.81 -10.32
C THR A 312 2.79 17.82 -10.84
N HIS A 313 3.70 18.25 -9.96
CA HIS A 313 4.80 19.18 -10.27
C HIS A 313 6.15 18.45 -10.44
N ASP A 314 6.10 17.15 -10.72
CA ASP A 314 7.25 16.24 -10.73
C ASP A 314 8.31 16.62 -11.78
N GLU A 315 7.89 16.83 -13.02
CA GLU A 315 8.80 17.24 -14.11
C GLU A 315 9.37 18.66 -13.91
N GLU A 316 8.58 19.58 -13.37
CA GLU A 316 9.03 20.94 -13.04
C GLU A 316 10.09 20.91 -11.93
N ALA A 317 9.82 20.21 -10.82
CA ALA A 317 10.76 20.05 -9.72
C ALA A 317 12.07 19.38 -10.20
N ARG A 318 11.97 18.33 -11.03
CA ARG A 318 13.17 17.70 -11.62
C ARG A 318 14.00 18.68 -12.44
N LYS A 319 13.36 19.53 -13.25
CA LYS A 319 14.06 20.55 -14.04
C LYS A 319 14.71 21.59 -13.15
N PHE A 320 14.03 22.06 -12.12
CA PHE A 320 14.53 23.04 -11.16
C PHE A 320 15.79 22.57 -10.42
N PHE A 321 15.84 21.28 -10.04
CA PHE A 321 17.02 20.70 -9.36
C PHE A 321 18.15 20.29 -10.31
N ARG A 322 17.94 20.35 -11.62
CA ARG A 322 18.95 19.97 -12.60
C ARG A 322 20.21 20.84 -12.42
N HIS A 323 21.38 20.21 -12.33
CA HIS A 323 22.67 20.86 -12.11
C HIS A 323 22.84 21.57 -10.74
N SER A 324 21.94 21.35 -9.77
CA SER A 324 22.06 21.92 -8.42
C SER A 324 22.81 21.02 -7.42
N GLY A 325 23.13 19.79 -7.79
CA GLY A 325 23.68 18.76 -6.90
C GLY A 325 22.64 18.04 -6.03
N VAL A 326 21.40 18.53 -6.00
CA VAL A 326 20.24 17.76 -5.48
C VAL A 326 19.96 16.57 -6.41
N HIS A 327 19.91 15.36 -5.84
CA HIS A 327 19.62 14.14 -6.60
C HIS A 327 18.12 13.92 -6.75
N CYS A 328 17.50 14.62 -7.71
CA CYS A 328 16.07 14.47 -8.01
C CYS A 328 15.81 13.38 -9.07
N VAL A 329 15.03 12.36 -8.71
CA VAL A 329 14.67 11.22 -9.55
C VAL A 329 13.15 11.06 -9.59
N LEU A 330 12.63 10.92 -10.81
CA LEU A 330 11.25 10.50 -11.05
C LEU A 330 11.21 8.98 -11.06
N ALA A 331 10.39 8.42 -10.19
CA ALA A 331 10.15 7.02 -9.99
C ALA A 331 8.82 6.65 -10.66
N PRO A 332 8.85 6.11 -11.89
CA PRO A 332 7.65 5.54 -12.48
C PRO A 332 7.19 4.33 -11.70
N ARG A 333 5.87 4.22 -11.56
CA ARG A 333 5.26 2.96 -11.18
C ARG A 333 5.32 2.04 -12.40
N TYR A 334 6.16 1.02 -12.34
CA TYR A 334 6.11 -0.10 -13.29
C TYR A 334 5.50 -1.28 -12.57
N ALA A 335 4.61 -2.01 -13.25
CA ALA A 335 4.38 -3.38 -12.86
C ALA A 335 5.71 -4.13 -12.91
N SER A 336 5.85 -5.11 -12.03
CA SER A 336 6.90 -6.09 -12.19
C SER A 336 6.84 -6.71 -13.60
N ASN A 337 8.01 -6.86 -14.25
CA ASN A 337 8.14 -7.56 -15.53
C ASN A 337 7.65 -9.02 -15.49
N LYS A 338 7.32 -9.50 -14.29
CA LYS A 338 6.79 -10.82 -13.99
C LYS A 338 5.25 -10.87 -14.01
N MET A 339 4.57 -9.76 -14.32
CA MET A 339 3.11 -9.70 -14.56
C MET A 339 2.82 -9.82 -16.06
N SER A 340 1.58 -10.15 -16.45
CA SER A 340 1.17 -10.13 -17.86
C SER A 340 1.26 -8.73 -18.48
N ILE A 341 1.52 -8.63 -19.79
CA ILE A 341 1.74 -7.35 -20.51
C ILE A 341 0.56 -6.38 -20.30
N PHE A 342 -0.67 -6.87 -20.35
CA PHE A 342 -1.87 -6.07 -20.09
C PHE A 342 -1.87 -5.47 -18.68
N LYS A 343 -1.58 -6.28 -17.65
CA LYS A 343 -1.45 -5.77 -16.28
C LYS A 343 -0.27 -4.81 -16.14
N GLN A 344 0.81 -5.02 -16.90
CA GLN A 344 1.93 -4.10 -16.88
C GLN A 344 1.57 -2.71 -17.40
N GLN A 345 0.77 -2.66 -18.46
CA GLN A 345 0.28 -1.41 -19.02
C GLN A 345 -0.65 -0.70 -18.03
N VAL A 346 -1.63 -1.40 -17.46
CA VAL A 346 -2.57 -0.86 -16.46
C VAL A 346 -1.83 -0.28 -15.25
N VAL A 347 -0.90 -1.04 -14.66
CA VAL A 347 -0.13 -0.57 -13.51
C VAL A 347 0.79 0.59 -13.89
N GLY A 348 1.34 0.53 -15.09
CA GLY A 348 2.23 1.55 -15.64
C GLY A 348 1.57 2.90 -15.88
N THR A 349 0.24 2.94 -16.04
CA THR A 349 -0.53 4.15 -16.36
C THR A 349 -1.48 4.62 -15.25
N LEU A 350 -1.97 3.73 -14.37
CA LEU A 350 -3.02 4.07 -13.41
C LEU A 350 -2.58 4.06 -11.93
N PHE A 351 -1.50 3.36 -11.57
CA PHE A 351 -1.03 3.34 -10.17
C PHE A 351 0.10 4.34 -9.96
N THR A 352 0.14 4.93 -8.77
CA THR A 352 1.12 5.95 -8.39
C THR A 352 2.04 5.47 -7.27
N HIS A 353 3.18 6.15 -7.11
CA HIS A 353 3.88 6.12 -5.84
C HIS A 353 3.30 7.21 -4.93
N HIS A 354 2.58 6.80 -3.90
CA HIS A 354 1.77 7.73 -3.09
C HIS A 354 2.36 8.05 -1.70
N GLN A 355 3.54 7.50 -1.37
CA GLN A 355 4.22 7.76 -0.09
C GLN A 355 4.68 9.23 -0.02
N LYS A 356 4.41 9.90 1.11
CA LYS A 356 4.98 11.21 1.45
C LYS A 356 5.88 11.04 2.67
N CYS A 357 7.15 11.41 2.54
CA CYS A 357 8.12 11.21 3.60
C CYS A 357 9.26 12.22 3.52
N VAL A 358 9.67 12.75 4.67
CA VAL A 358 10.92 13.51 4.84
C VAL A 358 11.80 12.77 5.84
N ILE A 359 13.05 12.49 5.50
CA ILE A 359 14.01 11.83 6.39
C ILE A 359 15.24 12.70 6.48
N VAL A 360 15.63 13.06 7.70
CA VAL A 360 16.73 13.96 7.99
C VAL A 360 17.53 13.45 9.17
N ASP A 361 18.80 13.82 9.25
CA ASP A 361 19.55 13.68 10.49
C ASP A 361 19.29 14.89 11.39
N THR A 362 18.89 14.66 12.64
CA THR A 362 18.65 15.70 13.65
C THR A 362 19.55 15.50 14.86
N GLN A 363 19.60 16.50 15.74
CA GLN A 363 20.36 16.44 16.98
C GLN A 363 19.90 15.26 17.87
N ALA A 364 20.87 14.51 18.41
CA ALA A 364 20.66 13.50 19.45
C ALA A 364 21.33 13.96 20.75
N THR A 365 21.52 13.05 21.72
CA THR A 365 22.23 13.37 22.97
C THR A 365 23.70 13.69 22.72
N GLY A 366 24.21 14.75 23.36
CA GLY A 366 25.61 15.18 23.23
C GLY A 366 25.92 15.74 21.83
N ASN A 367 27.02 15.29 21.21
CA ASN A 367 27.42 15.71 19.86
C ASN A 367 26.96 14.73 18.76
N ASN A 368 26.14 13.74 19.12
CA ASN A 368 25.64 12.74 18.18
C ASN A 368 24.42 13.25 17.44
N ARG A 369 24.12 12.61 16.31
CA ARG A 369 22.90 12.83 15.52
C ARG A 369 22.11 11.55 15.42
N LYS A 370 20.82 11.67 15.11
CA LYS A 370 19.89 10.55 14.91
C LYS A 370 19.09 10.74 13.64
N ILE A 371 18.51 9.67 13.13
CA ILE A 371 17.56 9.75 12.02
C ILE A 371 16.18 10.08 12.58
N THR A 372 15.57 11.09 11.96
CA THR A 372 14.18 11.50 12.23
C THR A 372 13.42 11.46 10.90
N ALA A 373 12.22 10.93 10.94
CA ALA A 373 11.37 10.80 9.77
C ALA A 373 10.02 11.48 9.99
N PHE A 374 9.51 12.14 8.96
CA PHE A 374 8.16 12.68 8.89
C PHE A 374 7.39 11.88 7.83
N LEU A 375 6.19 11.39 8.14
CA LEU A 375 5.32 10.69 7.19
C LEU A 375 3.84 10.95 7.49
N GLY A 376 3.01 10.87 6.45
CA GLY A 376 1.57 11.12 6.57
C GLY A 376 0.90 11.39 5.23
N GLY A 377 -0.19 12.16 5.24
CA GLY A 377 -0.94 12.54 4.03
C GLY A 377 -0.42 13.79 3.31
N LEU A 378 0.29 14.68 4.02
CA LEU A 378 0.80 15.93 3.45
C LEU A 378 2.02 15.72 2.52
N ASP A 379 1.86 16.02 1.23
CA ASP A 379 2.97 16.29 0.31
C ASP A 379 3.55 17.70 0.57
N LEU A 380 4.84 17.90 0.28
CA LEU A 380 5.44 19.23 0.22
C LEU A 380 5.06 19.91 -1.11
N CYS A 381 3.79 20.25 -1.26
CA CYS A 381 3.20 20.71 -2.51
C CYS A 381 2.22 21.86 -2.29
N ASP A 382 1.83 22.54 -3.36
CA ASP A 382 0.79 23.57 -3.35
C ASP A 382 -0.55 23.06 -2.81
N GLY A 383 -1.31 23.97 -2.18
CA GLY A 383 -2.64 23.72 -1.63
C GLY A 383 -2.68 22.98 -0.30
N ARG A 384 -1.53 22.48 0.20
CA ARG A 384 -1.45 21.64 1.41
C ARG A 384 -1.24 22.44 2.69
N TYR A 385 -0.76 23.68 2.58
CA TYR A 385 -0.68 24.56 3.76
C TYR A 385 -2.10 24.94 4.17
N ASP A 386 -2.47 24.57 5.40
CA ASP A 386 -3.70 25.00 6.05
C ASP A 386 -3.55 24.94 7.56
N THR A 387 -4.58 25.46 8.23
CA THR A 387 -4.75 25.50 9.67
C THR A 387 -6.16 24.99 10.02
N PRO A 388 -6.46 24.60 11.27
CA PRO A 388 -7.80 24.14 11.65
C PRO A 388 -8.94 25.15 11.43
N GLU A 389 -8.63 26.44 11.20
CA GLU A 389 -9.63 27.45 10.80
C GLU A 389 -10.20 27.17 9.39
N HIS A 390 -9.47 26.46 8.53
CA HIS A 390 -9.86 26.11 7.15
C HIS A 390 -10.45 27.29 6.36
N ARG A 391 -9.68 28.38 6.32
CA ARG A 391 -10.09 29.69 5.77
C ARG A 391 -10.48 29.57 4.29
N LEU A 392 -11.77 29.79 3.98
CA LEU A 392 -12.29 29.76 2.62
C LEU A 392 -11.99 31.05 1.82
N PHE A 393 -12.16 32.21 2.46
CA PHE A 393 -12.15 33.53 1.84
C PHE A 393 -11.16 34.52 2.48
N LYS A 394 -10.64 34.18 3.66
CA LYS A 394 -9.74 35.02 4.45
C LYS A 394 -8.29 34.75 4.02
N ASP A 395 -7.46 35.79 4.02
CA ASP A 395 -6.03 35.72 3.72
C ASP A 395 -5.65 35.22 2.31
N LEU A 396 -6.59 35.27 1.36
CA LEU A 396 -6.37 34.85 -0.04
C LEU A 396 -5.28 35.66 -0.74
N THR A 397 -5.11 36.94 -0.39
CA THR A 397 -4.10 37.84 -0.98
C THR A 397 -2.86 38.00 -0.10
N THR A 398 -2.78 37.27 1.02
CA THR A 398 -1.65 37.27 1.96
C THR A 398 -1.08 35.85 2.11
N VAL A 399 -1.59 35.05 3.04
CA VAL A 399 -1.09 33.69 3.38
C VAL A 399 -1.22 32.71 2.20
N PHE A 400 -2.29 32.84 1.41
CA PHE A 400 -2.58 31.92 0.30
C PHE A 400 -2.33 32.52 -1.10
N LYS A 401 -1.74 33.71 -1.19
CA LYS A 401 -1.59 34.47 -2.45
C LYS A 401 -0.94 33.67 -3.58
N ASP A 402 0.18 33.03 -3.25
CA ASP A 402 0.99 32.26 -4.20
C ASP A 402 0.69 30.75 -4.10
N ASP A 403 -0.41 30.38 -3.43
CA ASP A 403 -0.78 29.00 -3.13
C ASP A 403 -2.31 28.78 -3.09
N PHE A 404 -3.05 29.52 -3.93
CA PHE A 404 -4.49 29.33 -4.05
C PHE A 404 -4.79 28.01 -4.78
N HIS A 405 -5.48 27.09 -4.09
CA HIS A 405 -5.85 25.79 -4.62
C HIS A 405 -7.36 25.57 -4.61
N ASN A 406 -7.95 25.26 -5.77
CA ASN A 406 -9.32 24.76 -5.93
C ASN A 406 -9.49 24.13 -7.33
N PRO A 407 -9.30 22.81 -7.46
CA PRO A 407 -9.51 22.09 -8.73
C PRO A 407 -10.98 21.68 -8.98
N THR A 408 -11.89 21.95 -8.04
CA THR A 408 -13.27 21.44 -8.14
C THR A 408 -14.11 22.24 -9.13
N PHE A 409 -13.92 23.57 -9.17
CA PHE A 409 -14.63 24.48 -10.06
C PHE A 409 -13.85 25.79 -10.25
N PRO A 410 -14.04 26.49 -11.39
CA PRO A 410 -13.36 27.76 -11.65
C PRO A 410 -13.84 28.85 -10.68
N VAL A 411 -12.89 29.57 -10.08
CA VAL A 411 -13.11 30.67 -9.13
C VAL A 411 -12.06 31.76 -9.31
N ASN A 412 -12.40 33.01 -8.99
CA ASN A 412 -11.40 34.07 -8.89
C ASN A 412 -10.55 33.84 -7.63
N LYS A 413 -9.22 33.75 -7.79
CA LYS A 413 -8.29 33.48 -6.70
C LYS A 413 -8.33 34.53 -5.58
N SER A 414 -8.66 35.78 -5.92
CA SER A 414 -8.78 36.87 -4.94
C SER A 414 -10.10 36.84 -4.16
N ASP A 415 -11.14 36.19 -4.71
CA ASP A 415 -12.49 36.19 -4.14
C ASP A 415 -12.87 34.84 -3.50
N GLY A 416 -12.22 33.75 -3.91
CA GLY A 416 -12.45 32.40 -3.39
C GLY A 416 -13.72 31.70 -3.91
N PRO A 417 -14.17 30.63 -3.24
CA PRO A 417 -13.48 29.97 -2.13
C PRO A 417 -12.26 29.19 -2.60
N ARG A 418 -11.19 29.21 -1.80
CA ARG A 418 -10.14 28.18 -1.90
C ARG A 418 -10.69 26.85 -1.37
N GLN A 419 -10.14 25.70 -1.76
CA GLN A 419 -10.47 24.39 -1.19
C GLN A 419 -9.54 24.08 0.01
N PRO A 420 -10.02 24.21 1.27
CA PRO A 420 -9.20 23.93 2.45
C PRO A 420 -8.65 22.51 2.45
N TRP A 421 -7.56 22.29 3.17
CA TRP A 421 -6.84 21.02 3.21
C TRP A 421 -6.70 20.53 4.65
N HIS A 422 -7.65 19.70 5.07
CA HIS A 422 -7.56 18.93 6.31
C HIS A 422 -6.74 17.66 6.10
N ASP A 423 -5.70 17.45 6.90
CA ASP A 423 -4.85 16.26 6.78
C ASP A 423 -4.08 15.96 8.07
N LEU A 424 -3.49 14.77 8.15
CA LEU A 424 -2.71 14.31 9.29
C LEU A 424 -1.29 13.91 8.87
N HIS A 425 -0.34 14.18 9.76
CA HIS A 425 1.06 13.79 9.59
C HIS A 425 1.67 13.40 10.93
N CYS A 426 2.82 12.74 10.92
CA CYS A 426 3.57 12.49 12.15
C CYS A 426 5.08 12.61 11.95
N LYS A 427 5.78 12.89 13.05
CA LYS A 427 7.24 12.77 13.18
C LYS A 427 7.53 11.52 14.01
N ILE A 428 8.49 10.73 13.56
CA ILE A 428 8.94 9.50 14.20
C ILE A 428 10.43 9.63 14.49
N GLU A 429 10.75 9.41 15.77
CA GLU A 429 12.11 9.36 16.30
C GLU A 429 12.33 8.00 16.98
N GLY A 430 13.57 7.53 16.98
CA GLY A 430 13.92 6.22 17.55
C GLY A 430 14.16 5.14 16.48
N PRO A 431 14.22 3.85 16.87
CA PRO A 431 14.60 2.78 15.95
C PRO A 431 13.68 2.66 14.72
N ALA A 432 12.38 2.96 14.86
CA ALA A 432 11.41 2.93 13.75
C ALA A 432 11.73 3.92 12.61
N ALA A 433 12.46 5.01 12.90
CA ALA A 433 12.92 5.93 11.85
C ALA A 433 13.87 5.27 10.84
N TYR A 434 14.62 4.24 11.28
CA TYR A 434 15.56 3.49 10.44
C TYR A 434 14.85 2.46 9.55
N ASP A 435 13.66 1.99 9.93
CA ASP A 435 12.82 1.17 9.06
C ASP A 435 12.27 2.01 7.89
N ILE A 436 11.89 3.28 8.17
CA ILE A 436 11.47 4.25 7.14
C ILE A 436 12.64 4.59 6.21
N LEU A 437 13.84 4.79 6.76
CA LEU A 437 15.06 4.95 5.97
C LEU A 437 15.32 3.72 5.10
N THR A 438 15.18 2.50 5.64
CA THR A 438 15.34 1.27 4.88
C THR A 438 14.36 1.21 3.70
N ASN A 439 13.10 1.61 3.92
CA ASN A 439 12.12 1.76 2.83
C ASN A 439 12.60 2.74 1.75
N PHE A 440 13.10 3.93 2.15
CA PHE A 440 13.65 4.91 1.21
C PHE A 440 14.79 4.31 0.39
N GLU A 441 15.77 3.70 1.04
CA GLU A 441 16.94 3.12 0.37
C GLU A 441 16.56 2.00 -0.61
N GLN A 442 15.63 1.13 -0.21
CA GLN A 442 15.12 0.05 -1.04
C GLN A 442 14.47 0.60 -2.32
N ARG A 443 13.68 1.67 -2.21
CA ARG A 443 13.07 2.35 -3.37
C ARG A 443 14.11 3.07 -4.22
N TRP A 444 15.02 3.82 -3.60
CA TRP A 444 16.10 4.52 -4.31
C TRP A 444 16.95 3.56 -5.16
N LYS A 445 17.38 2.44 -4.56
CA LYS A 445 18.17 1.39 -5.23
C LYS A 445 17.41 0.76 -6.42
N LYS A 446 16.08 0.78 -6.42
CA LYS A 446 15.26 0.33 -7.56
C LYS A 446 15.21 1.37 -8.66
N SER A 447 14.93 2.63 -8.34
CA SER A 447 14.74 3.71 -9.31
C SER A 447 16.05 4.19 -9.97
N ALA A 448 17.17 4.16 -9.24
CA ALA A 448 18.44 4.69 -9.73
C ALA A 448 19.06 3.89 -10.91
N LYS A 449 18.65 2.63 -11.11
CA LYS A 449 19.21 1.75 -12.17
C LYS A 449 18.89 2.19 -13.60
N TRP A 450 17.87 3.01 -13.80
CA TRP A 450 17.29 3.23 -15.14
C TRP A 450 18.02 4.29 -15.99
N LYS A 451 19.10 4.91 -15.48
CA LYS A 451 19.74 6.06 -16.15
C LYS A 451 21.06 5.81 -16.88
N VAL A 452 21.67 4.62 -16.88
CA VAL A 452 23.01 4.47 -17.49
C VAL A 452 23.22 3.15 -18.22
N SER A 453 23.29 3.20 -19.55
CA SER A 453 24.02 2.22 -20.34
C SER A 453 25.52 2.48 -20.19
N VAL A 454 26.31 1.41 -20.13
CA VAL A 454 27.80 1.33 -20.06
C VAL A 454 28.42 1.11 -18.65
N ARG A 455 29.35 0.15 -18.65
CA ARG A 455 30.07 -0.55 -17.56
C ARG A 455 30.74 0.28 -16.44
N ARG A 456 30.62 1.62 -16.42
CA ARG A 456 31.19 2.50 -15.36
C ARG A 456 30.20 2.92 -14.26
N ALA A 457 28.90 2.62 -14.41
CA ALA A 457 27.84 3.16 -13.56
C ALA A 457 27.63 2.48 -12.21
N VAL A 458 28.04 1.21 -12.04
CA VAL A 458 27.76 0.44 -10.81
C VAL A 458 28.41 1.09 -9.58
N SER A 459 29.53 1.80 -9.76
CA SER A 459 30.24 2.49 -8.69
C SER A 459 29.52 3.75 -8.17
N TRP A 460 28.71 4.44 -8.98
CA TRP A 460 28.14 5.75 -8.62
C TRP A 460 26.88 5.64 -7.76
N HIS A 461 26.05 4.61 -7.96
CA HIS A 461 24.77 4.47 -7.25
C HIS A 461 24.91 4.08 -5.78
N HIS A 462 25.98 3.36 -5.42
CA HIS A 462 26.29 3.03 -4.02
C HIS A 462 26.92 4.19 -3.25
N ASP A 463 27.37 5.24 -3.93
CA ASP A 463 28.01 6.39 -3.30
C ASP A 463 27.06 7.57 -3.09
N THR A 464 25.83 7.48 -3.61
CA THR A 464 24.82 8.53 -3.41
C THR A 464 24.19 8.46 -2.01
N LEU A 465 23.90 7.25 -1.51
CA LEU A 465 23.36 7.07 -0.16
C LEU A 465 24.46 7.23 0.89
N VAL A 466 24.14 7.92 1.98
CA VAL A 466 25.04 8.07 3.12
C VAL A 466 25.14 6.73 3.83
N LYS A 467 26.37 6.26 4.07
CA LYS A 467 26.63 4.99 4.76
C LYS A 467 26.62 5.19 6.26
N ILE A 468 25.42 5.32 6.85
CA ILE A 468 25.23 5.61 8.28
C ILE A 468 26.00 4.64 9.18
N ASN A 469 26.03 3.35 8.85
CA ASN A 469 26.77 2.33 9.61
C ASN A 469 28.30 2.55 9.66
N ARG A 470 28.84 3.53 8.90
CA ARG A 470 30.26 3.93 8.95
C ARG A 470 30.49 5.24 9.71
N MET A 471 29.43 5.88 10.22
CA MET A 471 29.47 7.15 10.94
C MET A 471 29.18 6.89 12.41
N SER A 472 30.21 6.85 13.25
CA SER A 472 30.05 6.57 14.68
C SER A 472 29.28 7.64 15.46
N TRP A 473 29.14 8.84 14.89
CA TRP A 473 28.43 9.97 15.49
C TRP A 473 26.94 10.02 15.09
N ILE A 474 26.46 9.14 14.20
CA ILE A 474 25.04 8.95 13.97
C ILE A 474 24.63 7.70 14.73
N VAL A 475 23.75 7.83 15.72
CA VAL A 475 23.23 6.68 16.47
C VAL A 475 22.55 5.72 15.49
N SER A 476 22.61 4.41 15.74
CA SER A 476 22.06 3.43 14.81
C SER A 476 21.65 2.15 15.54
N PRO A 477 20.51 1.54 15.17
CA PRO A 477 20.06 0.29 15.78
C PRO A 477 20.80 -0.95 15.24
N SER A 478 21.82 -0.80 14.37
CA SER A 478 22.43 -1.92 13.66
C SER A 478 23.33 -2.82 14.50
N ALA A 479 23.91 -2.30 15.59
CA ALA A 479 24.70 -3.09 16.54
C ALA A 479 23.88 -3.48 17.78
N ASP A 480 23.03 -2.56 18.24
CA ASP A 480 22.11 -2.71 19.36
C ASP A 480 20.95 -1.73 19.15
N GLU A 481 19.70 -2.22 19.20
CA GLU A 481 18.50 -1.39 19.03
C GLU A 481 18.44 -0.27 20.08
N GLN A 482 18.91 -0.54 21.30
CA GLN A 482 18.92 0.41 22.42
C GLN A 482 19.73 1.68 22.10
N ASN A 483 20.73 1.59 21.22
CA ASN A 483 21.54 2.76 20.82
C ASN A 483 20.72 3.85 20.13
N ALA A 484 19.62 3.47 19.48
CA ALA A 484 18.74 4.39 18.78
C ALA A 484 17.53 4.80 19.63
N HIS A 485 17.40 4.34 20.87
CA HIS A 485 16.29 4.73 21.74
C HIS A 485 16.35 6.22 22.06
N VAL A 486 15.18 6.85 22.05
CA VAL A 486 14.99 8.27 22.40
C VAL A 486 14.18 8.45 23.67
N CYS A 487 13.53 7.38 24.15
CA CYS A 487 12.77 7.30 25.38
C CYS A 487 13.13 6.02 26.13
N GLU A 488 13.10 6.08 27.47
CA GLU A 488 13.21 4.91 28.33
C GLU A 488 11.88 4.15 28.38
N GLU A 489 11.88 2.85 28.69
CA GLU A 489 10.62 2.05 28.65
C GLU A 489 9.57 2.54 29.65
N ASN A 490 10.00 3.11 30.79
CA ASN A 490 9.12 3.66 31.82
C ASN A 490 8.76 5.14 31.61
N ASP A 491 9.25 5.77 30.54
CA ASP A 491 8.87 7.15 30.19
C ASP A 491 7.41 7.16 29.71
N PRO A 492 6.50 7.96 30.30
CA PRO A 492 5.11 8.05 29.85
C PRO A 492 4.97 8.58 28.41
N GLU A 493 6.02 9.20 27.85
CA GLU A 493 6.07 9.66 26.46
C GLU A 493 6.70 8.63 25.50
N ASN A 494 7.03 7.43 25.97
CA ASN A 494 7.57 6.35 25.15
C ASN A 494 6.52 5.80 24.18
N TRP A 495 6.92 5.55 22.94
CA TRP A 495 6.10 4.91 21.92
C TRP A 495 6.72 3.62 21.42
N HIS A 496 5.90 2.57 21.36
CA HIS A 496 6.19 1.38 20.56
C HIS A 496 5.63 1.60 19.15
N VAL A 497 6.49 1.57 18.15
CA VAL A 497 6.17 1.99 16.77
C VAL A 497 6.48 0.86 15.81
N GLN A 498 5.52 0.52 14.94
CA GLN A 498 5.71 -0.44 13.87
C GLN A 498 5.38 0.20 12.52
N ILE A 499 6.27 0.04 11.55
CA ILE A 499 6.12 0.63 10.22
C ILE A 499 5.44 -0.35 9.27
N PHE A 500 4.40 0.12 8.59
CA PHE A 500 3.64 -0.68 7.63
C PHE A 500 3.73 -0.11 6.22
N ARG A 501 3.62 -0.97 5.20
CA ARG A 501 3.60 -0.54 3.79
C ARG A 501 2.58 -1.31 2.95
N SER A 502 2.35 -0.75 1.76
CA SER A 502 1.75 -1.41 0.61
C SER A 502 2.72 -1.25 -0.56
N ILE A 503 3.55 -2.26 -0.81
CA ILE A 503 4.64 -2.18 -1.78
C ILE A 503 5.01 -3.55 -2.34
N ASP A 504 5.60 -3.61 -3.53
CA ASP A 504 5.99 -4.86 -4.18
C ASP A 504 7.44 -4.85 -4.68
N SER A 505 7.96 -6.02 -5.09
CA SER A 505 9.31 -6.14 -5.67
C SER A 505 9.49 -5.41 -7.02
N GLY A 506 8.40 -4.92 -7.61
CA GLY A 506 8.42 -3.96 -8.72
C GLY A 506 8.89 -2.56 -8.29
N SER A 507 8.67 -2.19 -7.03
CA SER A 507 8.93 -0.86 -6.47
C SER A 507 10.19 -0.76 -5.60
N VAL A 508 10.70 -1.90 -5.14
CA VAL A 508 11.87 -1.97 -4.26
C VAL A 508 12.97 -2.87 -4.79
N LYS A 509 14.19 -2.62 -4.34
CA LYS A 509 15.32 -3.53 -4.43
C LYS A 509 15.62 -4.06 -3.03
N GLY A 510 15.72 -5.37 -2.89
CA GLY A 510 16.05 -6.02 -1.61
C GLY A 510 15.11 -7.18 -1.27
N PHE A 511 13.90 -7.20 -1.83
CA PHE A 511 13.01 -8.34 -1.67
C PHE A 511 13.64 -9.61 -2.26
N PRO A 512 13.57 -10.73 -1.53
CA PRO A 512 14.11 -12.00 -1.98
C PRO A 512 13.36 -12.51 -3.21
N LYS A 513 14.04 -13.34 -3.99
CA LYS A 513 13.45 -13.98 -5.16
C LYS A 513 12.82 -15.32 -4.82
N ASP A 514 13.45 -16.01 -3.88
CA ASP A 514 13.00 -17.28 -3.33
C ASP A 514 11.74 -17.07 -2.49
N VAL A 515 10.81 -18.03 -2.54
CA VAL A 515 9.51 -17.87 -1.87
C VAL A 515 9.63 -18.14 -0.39
N GLN A 516 10.38 -19.16 0.03
CA GLN A 516 10.56 -19.45 1.45
C GLN A 516 11.31 -18.30 2.16
N GLU A 517 12.32 -17.72 1.50
CA GLU A 517 12.99 -16.51 2.01
C GLU A 517 12.02 -15.31 2.09
N ALA A 518 11.12 -15.14 1.11
CA ALA A 518 10.11 -14.09 1.13
C ALA A 518 9.10 -14.27 2.29
N GLU A 519 8.61 -15.50 2.49
CA GLU A 519 7.71 -15.88 3.57
C GLU A 519 8.37 -15.64 4.93
N SER A 520 9.66 -15.98 5.10
CA SER A 520 10.43 -15.70 6.33
C SER A 520 10.56 -14.20 6.66
N GLN A 521 10.36 -13.33 5.66
CA GLN A 521 10.34 -11.88 5.80
C GLN A 521 8.91 -11.32 5.83
N ASN A 522 7.91 -12.19 6.02
CA ASN A 522 6.49 -11.87 6.05
C ASN A 522 5.95 -11.23 4.77
N LEU A 523 6.55 -11.54 3.63
CA LEU A 523 6.09 -11.11 2.32
C LEU A 523 5.14 -12.15 1.72
N VAL A 524 4.09 -11.68 1.07
CA VAL A 524 3.18 -12.55 0.32
C VAL A 524 3.71 -12.69 -1.11
N CYS A 525 3.85 -13.93 -1.57
CA CYS A 525 4.04 -14.19 -2.99
C CYS A 525 2.68 -14.26 -3.69
N ALA A 526 2.51 -13.53 -4.79
CA ALA A 526 1.35 -13.68 -5.66
C ALA A 526 1.86 -13.81 -7.09
N LYS A 527 1.69 -15.01 -7.67
CA LYS A 527 2.43 -15.41 -8.88
C LYS A 527 3.92 -15.23 -8.66
N ASN A 528 4.55 -14.36 -9.44
CA ASN A 528 5.99 -14.15 -9.38
C ASN A 528 6.36 -12.84 -8.64
N LEU A 529 5.39 -12.18 -8.00
CA LEU A 529 5.53 -10.88 -7.35
C LEU A 529 5.53 -11.03 -5.82
N GLN A 530 6.60 -10.57 -5.17
CA GLN A 530 6.64 -10.41 -3.71
C GLN A 530 5.96 -9.10 -3.31
N ILE A 531 5.04 -9.17 -2.36
CA ILE A 531 4.16 -8.08 -1.94
C ILE A 531 4.20 -7.95 -0.42
N ASP A 532 4.45 -6.74 0.05
CA ASP A 532 4.21 -6.32 1.43
C ASP A 532 2.84 -5.63 1.46
N LYS A 533 1.89 -6.24 2.19
CA LYS A 533 0.53 -5.74 2.39
C LYS A 533 0.26 -5.39 3.86
N SER A 534 1.31 -5.14 4.64
CA SER A 534 1.24 -4.96 6.09
C SER A 534 0.32 -3.83 6.55
N ILE A 535 0.12 -2.76 5.75
CA ILE A 535 -0.89 -1.71 6.07
C ILE A 535 -2.27 -2.32 6.22
N HIS A 536 -2.68 -3.19 5.29
CA HIS A 536 -3.99 -3.84 5.35
C HIS A 536 -4.10 -4.71 6.61
N ASN A 537 -3.09 -5.53 6.87
CA ASN A 537 -3.07 -6.43 8.03
C ASN A 537 -3.18 -5.64 9.35
N ALA A 538 -2.52 -4.48 9.43
CA ALA A 538 -2.57 -3.59 10.59
C ALA A 538 -3.97 -3.00 10.80
N TYR A 539 -4.63 -2.53 9.74
CA TYR A 539 -6.02 -2.06 9.82
C TYR A 539 -6.97 -3.16 10.31
N VAL A 540 -6.89 -4.36 9.73
CA VAL A 540 -7.74 -5.50 10.13
C VAL A 540 -7.52 -5.86 11.59
N LYS A 541 -6.25 -5.94 12.03
CA LYS A 541 -5.93 -6.20 13.45
C LYS A 541 -6.52 -5.11 14.35
N ALA A 542 -6.33 -3.83 14.01
CA ALA A 542 -6.83 -2.72 14.80
C ALA A 542 -8.37 -2.76 14.94
N ILE A 543 -9.09 -3.01 13.84
CA ILE A 543 -10.55 -3.14 13.85
C ILE A 543 -10.99 -4.34 14.68
N ARG A 544 -10.40 -5.51 14.47
CA ARG A 544 -10.73 -6.73 15.22
C ARG A 544 -10.45 -6.58 16.72
N SER A 545 -9.40 -5.85 17.09
CA SER A 545 -9.01 -5.62 18.49
C SER A 545 -9.78 -4.47 19.15
N ALA A 546 -10.52 -3.66 18.39
CA ALA A 546 -11.25 -2.50 18.94
C ALA A 546 -12.33 -2.92 19.94
N GLN A 547 -12.34 -2.26 21.10
CA GLN A 547 -13.26 -2.55 22.21
C GLN A 547 -14.38 -1.52 22.37
N HIS A 548 -14.09 -0.24 22.14
CA HIS A 548 -15.01 0.86 22.47
C HIS A 548 -15.48 1.65 21.24
N PHE A 549 -14.56 2.18 20.45
CA PHE A 549 -14.91 2.91 19.24
C PHE A 549 -13.79 2.86 18.22
N ILE A 550 -14.13 3.24 16.98
CA ILE A 550 -13.19 3.46 15.89
C ILE A 550 -13.45 4.85 15.31
N TYR A 551 -12.38 5.59 15.06
CA TYR A 551 -12.41 6.87 14.39
C TYR A 551 -11.50 6.80 13.16
N ILE A 552 -12.05 7.09 11.98
CA ILE A 552 -11.34 7.04 10.70
C ILE A 552 -11.55 8.38 10.00
N GLU A 553 -10.44 9.04 9.67
CA GLU A 553 -10.41 10.08 8.64
C GLU A 553 -9.66 9.52 7.44
N ASN A 554 -10.30 9.54 6.26
CA ASN A 554 -9.67 9.00 5.07
C ASN A 554 -10.22 9.69 3.81
N GLN A 555 -9.36 9.87 2.80
CA GLN A 555 -9.76 10.44 1.51
C GLN A 555 -10.75 9.51 0.78
N TYR A 556 -10.59 8.20 0.95
CA TYR A 556 -11.44 7.18 0.33
C TYR A 556 -11.95 6.17 1.35
N PHE A 557 -13.19 5.71 1.14
CA PHE A 557 -13.76 4.60 1.89
C PHE A 557 -14.46 3.62 0.95
N ILE A 558 -13.67 2.71 0.38
CA ILE A 558 -14.09 1.74 -0.63
C ILE A 558 -13.41 0.38 -0.39
N GLY A 559 -14.17 -0.70 -0.48
CA GLY A 559 -13.67 -2.04 -0.24
C GLY A 559 -14.76 -3.09 -0.12
N SER A 560 -14.32 -4.33 0.11
CA SER A 560 -15.17 -5.50 0.30
C SER A 560 -16.18 -5.70 -0.84
N SER A 561 -15.75 -5.48 -2.10
CA SER A 561 -16.66 -5.48 -3.26
C SER A 561 -17.43 -6.78 -3.47
N TYR A 562 -16.91 -7.90 -2.98
CA TYR A 562 -17.58 -9.20 -3.02
C TYR A 562 -18.92 -9.24 -2.26
N TYR A 563 -19.20 -8.28 -1.38
CA TYR A 563 -20.50 -8.10 -0.73
C TYR A 563 -21.43 -7.09 -1.41
N TRP A 564 -21.00 -6.38 -2.46
CA TRP A 564 -21.86 -5.40 -3.12
C TRP A 564 -23.00 -6.08 -3.89
N SER A 565 -24.19 -5.48 -3.91
CA SER A 565 -25.35 -5.95 -4.67
C SER A 565 -25.08 -6.06 -6.17
N SER A 566 -24.23 -5.19 -6.69
CA SER A 566 -23.77 -5.15 -8.07
C SER A 566 -22.25 -4.97 -8.13
N HIS A 567 -21.63 -5.33 -9.25
CA HIS A 567 -20.17 -5.18 -9.45
C HIS A 567 -19.30 -5.94 -8.44
N LYS A 568 -19.73 -7.14 -8.02
CA LYS A 568 -18.98 -7.98 -7.06
C LYS A 568 -17.51 -8.21 -7.46
N GLY A 569 -17.26 -8.31 -8.77
CA GLY A 569 -15.92 -8.45 -9.36
C GLY A 569 -15.17 -7.14 -9.61
N ALA A 570 -15.50 -6.04 -8.92
CA ALA A 570 -14.83 -4.75 -9.10
C ALA A 570 -13.34 -4.74 -8.68
N GLY A 571 -12.87 -5.77 -7.98
CA GLY A 571 -11.47 -5.91 -7.55
C GLY A 571 -11.11 -5.09 -6.30
N ALA A 572 -12.07 -4.45 -5.64
CA ALA A 572 -11.86 -3.76 -4.37
C ALA A 572 -12.01 -4.74 -3.19
N GLU A 573 -11.10 -5.71 -3.11
CA GLU A 573 -11.22 -6.89 -2.23
C GLU A 573 -10.74 -6.65 -0.79
N ASN A 574 -10.37 -5.41 -0.42
CA ASN A 574 -9.90 -5.15 0.94
C ASN A 574 -11.00 -5.40 2.01
N LEU A 575 -10.61 -5.77 3.22
CA LEU A 575 -11.51 -6.20 4.29
C LEU A 575 -12.03 -5.05 5.15
N ILE A 576 -11.59 -3.81 4.91
CA ILE A 576 -11.78 -2.73 5.90
C ILE A 576 -13.27 -2.41 6.12
N PRO A 577 -14.10 -2.20 5.08
CA PRO A 577 -15.53 -1.98 5.28
C PRO A 577 -16.25 -3.16 5.95
N ILE A 578 -15.97 -4.40 5.55
CA ILE A 578 -16.66 -5.57 6.12
C ILE A 578 -16.24 -5.83 7.57
N GLU A 579 -14.97 -5.66 7.93
CA GLU A 579 -14.49 -5.84 9.30
C GLU A 579 -15.17 -4.85 10.26
N LEU A 580 -15.37 -3.60 9.82
CA LEU A 580 -16.14 -2.61 10.58
C LEU A 580 -17.60 -3.04 10.75
N ALA A 581 -18.25 -3.46 9.67
CA ALA A 581 -19.65 -3.91 9.70
C ALA A 581 -19.83 -5.13 10.62
N ILE A 582 -18.95 -6.13 10.53
CA ILE A 582 -18.97 -7.32 11.39
C ILE A 582 -18.70 -6.94 12.84
N LYS A 583 -17.73 -6.06 13.12
CA LYS A 583 -17.43 -5.59 14.48
C LYS A 583 -18.66 -4.92 15.11
N ILE A 584 -19.31 -4.00 14.40
CA ILE A 584 -20.52 -3.33 14.86
C ILE A 584 -21.64 -4.33 15.09
N ALA A 585 -21.91 -5.22 14.12
CA ALA A 585 -22.94 -6.24 14.24
C ALA A 585 -22.74 -7.15 15.47
N ARG A 586 -21.48 -7.53 15.75
CA ARG A 586 -21.14 -8.30 16.95
C ARG A 586 -21.36 -7.54 18.24
N LYS A 587 -20.95 -6.28 18.32
CA LYS A 587 -21.18 -5.45 19.52
C LYS A 587 -22.67 -5.23 19.76
N ILE A 588 -23.47 -5.06 18.70
CA ILE A 588 -24.94 -5.04 18.79
C ILE A 588 -25.48 -6.37 19.34
N ALA A 589 -25.04 -7.51 18.78
CA ALA A 589 -25.49 -8.83 19.23
C ALA A 589 -25.12 -9.11 20.70
N ALA A 590 -23.94 -8.65 21.13
CA ALA A 590 -23.48 -8.72 22.52
C ALA A 590 -24.13 -7.68 23.45
N ARG A 591 -24.92 -6.73 22.91
CA ARG A 591 -25.50 -5.58 23.63
C ARG A 591 -24.45 -4.69 24.31
N GLU A 592 -23.31 -4.53 23.67
CA GLU A 592 -22.19 -3.70 24.14
C GLU A 592 -22.17 -2.35 23.41
N PRO A 593 -21.90 -1.23 24.11
CA PRO A 593 -21.78 0.08 23.47
C PRO A 593 -20.55 0.09 22.56
N PHE A 594 -20.76 0.47 21.29
CA PHE A 594 -19.68 0.63 20.32
C PHE A 594 -20.04 1.65 19.25
N ALA A 595 -19.08 2.46 18.82
CA ALA A 595 -19.27 3.45 17.76
C ALA A 595 -18.17 3.39 16.69
N ALA A 596 -18.53 3.63 15.44
CA ALA A 596 -17.59 3.87 14.36
C ALA A 596 -17.89 5.21 13.70
N TYR A 597 -16.93 6.13 13.74
CA TYR A 597 -17.00 7.46 13.14
C TYR A 597 -16.09 7.47 11.91
N ILE A 598 -16.67 7.73 10.74
CA ILE A 598 -15.97 7.70 9.46
C ILE A 598 -16.14 9.08 8.81
N ILE A 599 -15.06 9.83 8.75
CA ILE A 599 -14.97 11.14 8.11
C ILE A 599 -14.31 10.95 6.74
N ILE A 600 -15.05 11.33 5.71
CA ILE A 600 -14.62 11.32 4.31
C ILE A 600 -14.88 12.70 3.72
N PRO A 601 -14.13 13.10 2.68
CA PRO A 601 -14.46 14.32 1.96
C PRO A 601 -15.87 14.22 1.35
N MET A 602 -16.52 15.38 1.17
CA MET A 602 -17.86 15.44 0.58
C MET A 602 -17.92 14.76 -0.80
N TRP A 603 -16.81 14.85 -1.54
CA TRP A 603 -16.50 14.07 -2.74
C TRP A 603 -14.97 14.01 -2.91
N PRO A 604 -14.43 13.02 -3.66
CA PRO A 604 -13.02 13.00 -4.04
C PRO A 604 -12.66 14.23 -4.85
N GLU A 605 -11.46 14.77 -4.65
CA GLU A 605 -10.96 15.94 -5.36
C GLU A 605 -11.02 15.75 -6.89
N GLY A 606 -11.49 16.78 -7.59
CA GLY A 606 -11.65 16.79 -9.04
C GLY A 606 -12.91 17.51 -9.49
N ALA A 607 -13.02 17.75 -10.80
CA ALA A 607 -14.19 18.41 -11.36
C ALA A 607 -15.47 17.58 -11.16
N ASN A 608 -16.50 18.18 -10.56
CA ASN A 608 -17.76 17.51 -10.17
C ASN A 608 -18.55 16.85 -11.32
N HIS A 609 -18.23 17.19 -12.57
CA HIS A 609 -18.88 16.66 -13.77
C HIS A 609 -18.16 15.44 -14.36
N VAL A 610 -17.00 15.05 -13.84
CA VAL A 610 -16.25 13.89 -14.33
C VAL A 610 -16.87 12.60 -13.80
N HIS A 611 -16.98 11.59 -14.67
CA HIS A 611 -17.63 10.31 -14.38
C HIS A 611 -17.09 9.61 -13.12
N ASP A 612 -15.78 9.68 -12.87
CA ASP A 612 -15.13 8.99 -11.74
C ASP A 612 -15.60 9.52 -10.37
N VAL A 613 -15.73 10.84 -10.24
CA VAL A 613 -16.25 11.50 -9.02
C VAL A 613 -17.74 11.15 -8.82
N GLN A 614 -18.51 11.09 -9.90
CA GLN A 614 -19.93 10.74 -9.85
C GLN A 614 -20.16 9.27 -9.48
N ASP A 615 -19.32 8.35 -9.97
CA ASP A 615 -19.46 6.92 -9.71
C ASP A 615 -19.06 6.59 -8.26
N TYR A 616 -17.99 7.21 -7.74
CA TYR A 616 -17.68 7.16 -6.30
C TYR A 616 -18.88 7.64 -5.46
N ARG A 617 -19.50 8.77 -5.81
CA ARG A 617 -20.67 9.30 -5.09
C ARG A 617 -21.90 8.38 -5.14
N ARG A 618 -22.04 7.55 -6.19
CA ARG A 618 -23.13 6.57 -6.29
C ARG A 618 -22.85 5.32 -5.45
N ARG A 619 -21.59 4.92 -5.34
CA ARG A 619 -21.15 3.67 -4.69
C ARG A 619 -20.77 3.84 -3.22
N SER A 620 -20.47 5.05 -2.77
CA SER A 620 -20.22 5.36 -1.37
C SER A 620 -21.48 5.24 -0.51
N PRO A 621 -21.38 4.78 0.74
CA PRO A 621 -22.49 4.70 1.67
C PRO A 621 -23.28 6.00 1.78
N LYS A 622 -24.48 6.06 1.19
CA LYS A 622 -25.40 7.17 1.45
C LYS A 622 -25.95 6.98 2.86
N GLY A 623 -25.45 7.74 3.81
CA GLY A 623 -25.98 7.76 5.18
C GLY A 623 -27.47 8.13 5.19
N ARG A 624 -28.35 7.12 5.18
CA ARG A 624 -29.73 7.28 5.66
C ARG A 624 -29.75 6.91 7.13
N VAL A 625 -29.85 7.93 7.98
CA VAL A 625 -30.18 7.76 9.40
C VAL A 625 -31.65 7.34 9.48
N GLY A 626 -31.90 6.03 9.62
CA GLY A 626 -33.24 5.49 9.85
C GLY A 626 -33.52 5.35 11.34
N ARG A 627 -34.51 6.08 11.86
CA ARG A 627 -35.09 5.82 13.19
C ARG A 627 -35.70 4.42 13.21
N CYS A 628 -35.46 3.69 14.30
CA CYS A 628 -36.04 2.39 14.59
C CYS A 628 -37.53 2.54 15.00
N PRO A 629 -38.49 1.85 14.37
CA PRO A 629 -39.77 1.57 14.98
C PRO A 629 -39.77 0.14 15.55
N SER A 630 -40.20 0.06 16.80
CA SER A 630 -40.60 -1.14 17.52
C SER A 630 -41.49 -2.07 16.67
N THR A 631 -41.09 -3.33 16.50
CA THR A 631 -41.83 -4.59 16.77
C THR A 631 -41.23 -5.74 15.97
N GLY A 632 -40.81 -6.81 16.67
CA GLY A 632 -40.72 -8.20 16.17
C GLY A 632 -39.65 -8.50 15.11
N LEU A 633 -38.52 -9.08 15.54
CA LEU A 633 -37.52 -9.83 14.75
C LEU A 633 -37.09 -9.23 13.40
N PRO A 634 -35.91 -8.59 13.29
CA PRO A 634 -35.45 -8.05 12.01
C PRO A 634 -34.81 -9.15 11.15
N GLU A 635 -35.44 -9.43 10.00
CA GLU A 635 -34.70 -9.70 8.76
C GLU A 635 -33.68 -8.56 8.60
N LEU A 636 -32.40 -8.87 8.85
CA LEU A 636 -31.30 -7.93 8.68
C LEU A 636 -31.22 -7.53 7.21
N LEU A 637 -31.72 -6.32 6.96
CA LEU A 637 -31.50 -5.48 5.79
C LEU A 637 -30.02 -5.54 5.36
N LEU A 638 -29.72 -6.42 4.42
CA LEU A 638 -28.66 -6.20 3.44
C LEU A 638 -29.34 -5.83 2.12
N PRO A 639 -29.44 -4.52 1.85
CA PRO A 639 -29.18 -4.06 0.50
C PRO A 639 -28.08 -2.99 0.56
N TRP A 640 -26.84 -3.44 0.40
CA TRP A 640 -25.75 -2.67 -0.20
C TRP A 640 -25.57 -3.15 -1.61
#